data_AF-A0AAW6M4Y3-F1
#
_entry.id   AF-A0AAW6M4Y3-F1
#
_cell.length_a   1.000
_cell.length_b   1.000
_cell.length_c   1.000
_cell.angle_alpha   90.00
_cell.angle_beta   90.00
_cell.angle_gamma   90.00
#
_symmetry.space_group_name_H-M   'P 1'
#
loop_
_entity.id
_entity.type
_entity.pdbx_description
1 polymer ?
#
loop_
_entity_poly.entity_id
_entity_poly.type
_entity_poly.pdbx_seq_one_letter_code
_entity_poly.pdbx_strand_id
1 'polypeptide(L)'
;MKITIRLIALVIIGSLMSTGVSAQNIPNADNEYEALMQKIRLDFAKNPSIDKDLKTYNEVDGSFTDVDYASIERTNWPPMKHIDRLSDFAFAYTNPQNKYYKDENLFAKIQKGLEYWHERNPWCHNWWYNQIAEPQRLGILLIQMRTGEKQLPTELEKKILERIEKDGGHPAKWTGANRTDIALHWIYRACLSENETDLKIALENAYSPVVYTTKEGFQHDNSYFQHGAQLYIGGYGDEILKGVTQIAMYTKGTQYAIPQDKLALLSKFMRETYYATMRGQYMLFDVLGRGVSRPEVTKKSHTALFAKRMIELDPAHINEYKDIISRLSGKHPADYALSPKHTHYFRGDYTLHIRPAYTFDVRMVSTRTARCEYGNGENLKTYFMSDGCTNIVTEGNEYANIFPVWNWTRIPGVTAPQVPQIPLAASDWQTLGTSTFAGGVSDSIYGASVYSYTDSYADINTSARKAWFFFDEEVVCLGAGIHSTSQYPVYTTVNQCLSTSEKAIIRHKNKQTEIVRGSFNYTSPEWILHNKIGYLFPNGGNVFVANQQQTGSWYDINHTAPKDSVQKDAFTICLDHGKQPSDAIYAYIIVPGMQTTDEVKKYQKKKNIEILSNTENLQAVRSNKSDILQMIFYCAGEFTYKDLTVKADKACALMVKIKGQNEMKLHIADPGQTQSNITIDIRMRKQSKTINCDYRNSGIYAGSTKAFDIVL
;
A
#
# COMPACT_ATOMS: atom_id res chain seq x y z
N MET A 1 -43.77 1.67 25.36
CA MET A 1 -43.64 0.60 24.33
C MET A 1 -42.28 -0.06 24.53
N LYS A 2 -42.28 -1.31 25.01
CA LYS A 2 -41.08 -2.08 25.34
C LYS A 2 -40.40 -2.55 24.05
N ILE A 3 -39.13 -2.21 23.85
CA ILE A 3 -38.29 -2.76 22.78
C ILE A 3 -37.49 -3.91 23.40
N THR A 4 -37.76 -5.12 22.93
CA THR A 4 -37.08 -6.34 23.36
C THR A 4 -35.82 -6.53 22.53
N ILE A 5 -34.65 -6.41 23.17
CA ILE A 5 -33.35 -6.77 22.61
C ILE A 5 -33.22 -8.30 22.68
N ARG A 6 -33.05 -8.98 21.54
CA ARG A 6 -32.63 -10.39 21.52
C ARG A 6 -31.12 -10.47 21.33
N LEU A 7 -30.43 -10.82 22.42
CA LEU A 7 -29.07 -11.36 22.44
C LEU A 7 -29.00 -12.60 21.54
N ILE A 8 -28.07 -12.65 20.60
CA ILE A 8 -27.63 -13.90 19.97
C ILE A 8 -26.35 -14.31 20.68
N ALA A 9 -26.46 -15.35 21.51
CA ALA A 9 -25.34 -16.01 22.15
C ALA A 9 -24.53 -16.79 21.10
N LEU A 10 -23.24 -16.48 20.99
CA LEU A 10 -22.26 -17.31 20.30
C LEU A 10 -22.04 -18.57 21.15
N VAL A 11 -22.58 -19.71 20.72
CA VAL A 11 -22.23 -21.01 21.29
C VAL A 11 -20.97 -21.51 20.57
N ILE A 12 -19.89 -21.59 21.34
CA ILE A 12 -18.68 -22.35 21.01
C ILE A 12 -19.09 -23.82 21.02
N ILE A 13 -19.07 -24.48 19.85
CA ILE A 13 -19.12 -25.95 19.77
C ILE A 13 -17.76 -26.41 19.26
N GLY A 14 -16.90 -26.79 20.20
CA GLY A 14 -15.96 -27.86 19.99
C GLY A 14 -16.69 -29.18 20.20
N SER A 15 -16.79 -30.00 19.16
CA SER A 15 -17.04 -31.43 19.30
C SER A 15 -16.44 -32.16 18.11
N LEU A 16 -15.40 -32.95 18.39
CA LEU A 16 -15.13 -34.15 17.63
C LEU A 16 -16.40 -35.01 17.72
N MET A 17 -17.12 -35.16 16.61
CA MET A 17 -17.96 -36.32 16.39
C MET A 17 -17.62 -36.91 15.05
N SER A 18 -17.03 -38.09 15.10
CA SER A 18 -16.93 -39.07 14.04
C SER A 18 -18.34 -39.42 13.56
N THR A 19 -18.84 -38.70 12.56
CA THR A 19 -19.93 -39.20 11.72
C THR A 19 -19.28 -39.84 10.51
N GLY A 20 -19.53 -41.13 10.34
CA GLY A 20 -19.09 -41.89 9.18
C GLY A 20 -19.66 -41.26 7.92
N VAL A 21 -18.84 -40.44 7.27
CA VAL A 21 -19.05 -40.06 5.88
C VAL A 21 -18.84 -41.34 5.09
N SER A 22 -19.94 -41.88 4.54
CA SER A 22 -19.90 -42.79 3.41
C SER A 22 -18.89 -42.21 2.41
N ALA A 23 -17.78 -42.93 2.19
CA ALA A 23 -16.78 -42.60 1.19
C ALA A 23 -17.46 -42.41 -0.16
N GLN A 24 -17.81 -41.17 -0.49
CA GLN A 24 -18.10 -40.77 -1.84
C GLN A 24 -16.76 -40.86 -2.57
N ASN A 25 -16.73 -41.74 -3.57
CA ASN A 25 -15.61 -41.98 -4.47
C ASN A 25 -14.72 -40.76 -4.63
N ILE A 26 -13.52 -40.80 -4.05
CA ILE A 26 -12.41 -39.92 -4.40
C ILE A 26 -12.05 -40.31 -5.84
N PRO A 27 -12.33 -39.49 -6.87
CA PRO A 27 -11.84 -39.78 -8.21
C PRO A 27 -10.32 -39.66 -8.15
N ASN A 28 -9.61 -40.74 -8.50
CA ASN A 28 -8.16 -40.88 -8.63
C ASN A 28 -7.29 -39.81 -7.94
N ALA A 29 -6.62 -40.20 -6.85
CA ALA A 29 -5.52 -39.44 -6.25
C ALA A 29 -4.37 -39.11 -7.24
N ASP A 30 -4.39 -39.67 -8.46
CA ASP A 30 -3.39 -39.51 -9.50
C ASP A 30 -3.73 -38.44 -10.58
N ASN A 31 -4.94 -37.86 -10.63
CA ASN A 31 -5.27 -36.79 -11.59
C ASN A 31 -5.15 -35.40 -10.96
N GLU A 32 -3.97 -34.80 -11.07
CA GLU A 32 -3.72 -33.45 -10.54
C GLU A 32 -4.56 -32.35 -11.22
N TYR A 33 -4.97 -32.51 -12.48
CA TYR A 33 -5.86 -31.55 -13.15
C TYR A 33 -7.23 -31.48 -12.46
N GLU A 34 -7.77 -32.63 -12.07
CA GLU A 34 -9.02 -32.69 -11.31
C GLU A 34 -8.87 -32.11 -9.91
N ALA A 35 -7.72 -32.33 -9.24
CA ALA A 35 -7.41 -31.68 -7.97
C ALA A 35 -7.34 -30.13 -8.09
N LEU A 36 -6.79 -29.60 -9.18
CA LEU A 36 -6.81 -28.16 -9.48
C LEU A 36 -8.24 -27.68 -9.71
N MET A 37 -9.01 -28.37 -10.57
CA MET A 37 -10.41 -28.03 -10.87
C MET A 37 -11.29 -28.06 -9.62
N GLN A 38 -11.09 -29.02 -8.71
CA GLN A 38 -11.82 -29.08 -7.44
C GLN A 38 -11.60 -27.82 -6.60
N LYS A 39 -10.36 -27.34 -6.47
CA LYS A 39 -10.06 -26.11 -5.73
C LYS A 39 -10.61 -24.88 -6.41
N ILE A 40 -10.59 -24.83 -7.74
CA ILE A 40 -11.23 -23.77 -8.53
C ILE A 40 -12.74 -23.75 -8.24
N ARG A 41 -13.43 -24.90 -8.29
CA ARG A 41 -14.86 -24.98 -7.97
C ARG A 41 -15.18 -24.49 -6.57
N LEU A 42 -14.36 -24.86 -5.58
CA LEU A 42 -14.54 -24.39 -4.20
C LEU A 42 -14.40 -22.86 -4.05
N ASP A 43 -13.46 -22.24 -4.78
CA ASP A 43 -13.24 -20.79 -4.75
C ASP A 43 -14.41 -20.00 -5.38
N PHE A 44 -15.14 -20.61 -6.31
CA PHE A 44 -16.30 -20.00 -6.99
C PHE A 44 -17.66 -20.57 -6.54
N ALA A 45 -17.70 -21.43 -5.52
CA ALA A 45 -18.91 -22.11 -5.09
C ALA A 45 -20.03 -21.12 -4.71
N LYS A 46 -21.20 -21.27 -5.33
CA LYS A 46 -22.39 -20.45 -5.10
C LYS A 46 -23.69 -21.27 -5.23
N ASN A 47 -24.78 -20.74 -4.66
CA ASN A 47 -26.14 -21.28 -4.80
C ASN A 47 -27.08 -20.17 -5.32
N PRO A 48 -27.03 -19.84 -6.63
CA PRO A 48 -27.73 -18.68 -7.17
C PRO A 48 -29.24 -18.95 -7.34
N SER A 49 -30.04 -17.89 -7.21
CA SER A 49 -31.43 -17.91 -7.67
C SER A 49 -31.49 -17.47 -9.13
N ILE A 50 -32.03 -18.33 -9.99
CA ILE A 50 -32.02 -18.12 -11.45
C ILE A 50 -33.41 -17.83 -12.03
N ASP A 51 -34.44 -17.74 -11.18
CA ASP A 51 -35.85 -17.57 -11.58
C ASP A 51 -36.09 -16.34 -12.44
N LYS A 52 -35.37 -15.25 -12.14
CA LYS A 52 -35.51 -13.99 -12.89
C LYS A 52 -34.95 -14.14 -14.30
N ASP A 53 -33.77 -14.75 -14.42
CA ASP A 53 -33.08 -14.86 -15.69
C ASP A 53 -33.74 -15.91 -16.61
N LEU A 54 -34.33 -16.96 -16.03
CA LEU A 54 -35.17 -17.91 -16.78
C LEU A 54 -36.36 -17.24 -17.48
N LYS A 55 -36.95 -16.17 -16.92
CA LYS A 55 -38.06 -15.44 -17.57
C LYS A 55 -37.63 -14.69 -18.83
N THR A 56 -36.35 -14.38 -18.94
CA THR A 56 -35.76 -13.70 -20.10
C THR A 56 -35.10 -14.65 -21.08
N TYR A 57 -34.99 -15.94 -20.73
CA TYR A 57 -34.35 -16.95 -21.57
C TYR A 57 -35.26 -17.33 -22.75
N ASN A 58 -34.70 -17.29 -23.96
CA ASN A 58 -35.38 -17.70 -25.18
C ASN A 58 -35.09 -19.18 -25.48
N GLU A 59 -36.08 -20.04 -25.28
CA GLU A 59 -36.00 -21.48 -25.53
C GLU A 59 -35.75 -21.82 -27.01
N VAL A 60 -36.07 -20.91 -27.94
CA VAL A 60 -35.98 -21.16 -29.38
C VAL A 60 -34.54 -21.18 -29.86
N ASP A 61 -33.71 -20.26 -29.40
CA ASP A 61 -32.33 -20.10 -29.87
C ASP A 61 -31.27 -20.13 -28.77
N GLY A 62 -31.64 -20.00 -27.48
CA GLY A 62 -30.72 -19.97 -26.35
C GLY A 62 -30.24 -18.58 -25.93
N SER A 63 -30.76 -17.52 -26.54
CA SER A 63 -30.46 -16.12 -26.17
C SER A 63 -31.23 -15.65 -24.93
N PHE A 64 -30.88 -14.48 -24.42
CA PHE A 64 -31.69 -13.74 -23.45
C PHE A 64 -32.29 -12.50 -24.12
N THR A 65 -33.61 -12.33 -24.00
CA THR A 65 -34.38 -11.29 -24.70
C THR A 65 -34.05 -9.87 -24.26
N ASP A 66 -33.41 -9.71 -23.11
CA ASP A 66 -33.00 -8.43 -22.51
C ASP A 66 -31.49 -8.14 -22.65
N VAL A 67 -30.76 -8.95 -23.43
CA VAL A 67 -29.33 -8.76 -23.71
C VAL A 67 -29.12 -8.18 -25.11
N ASP A 68 -28.45 -7.03 -25.18
CA ASP A 68 -28.00 -6.46 -26.46
C ASP A 68 -26.70 -7.12 -26.92
N TYR A 69 -26.85 -8.16 -27.75
CA TYR A 69 -25.73 -8.91 -28.33
C TYR A 69 -24.95 -8.14 -29.41
N ALA A 70 -25.47 -7.03 -29.93
CA ALA A 70 -24.80 -6.21 -30.93
C ALA A 70 -23.89 -5.14 -30.31
N SER A 71 -24.04 -4.88 -29.00
CA SER A 71 -23.23 -3.89 -28.31
C SER A 71 -21.74 -4.23 -28.35
N ILE A 72 -20.94 -3.19 -28.61
CA ILE A 72 -19.47 -3.19 -28.62
C ILE A 72 -18.91 -2.20 -27.59
N GLU A 73 -19.72 -1.84 -26.59
CA GLU A 73 -19.35 -0.88 -25.55
C GLU A 73 -18.08 -1.31 -24.81
N ARG A 74 -17.19 -0.34 -24.57
CA ARG A 74 -15.86 -0.57 -23.95
C ARG A 74 -15.93 -0.90 -22.46
N THR A 75 -17.02 -0.51 -21.80
CA THR A 75 -17.28 -0.69 -20.37
C THR A 75 -18.71 -1.20 -20.21
N ASN A 76 -18.98 -1.97 -19.15
CA ASN A 76 -20.30 -2.57 -18.88
C ASN A 76 -20.87 -3.36 -20.07
N TRP A 77 -19.99 -4.06 -20.80
CA TRP A 77 -20.31 -4.72 -22.07
C TRP A 77 -21.53 -5.65 -21.94
N PRO A 78 -22.71 -5.27 -22.50
CA PRO A 78 -23.97 -5.96 -22.27
C PRO A 78 -23.98 -7.47 -22.58
N PRO A 79 -23.33 -7.97 -23.65
CA PRO A 79 -23.28 -9.40 -23.97
C PRO A 79 -22.74 -10.27 -22.84
N MET A 80 -21.84 -9.76 -21.98
CA MET A 80 -21.25 -10.54 -20.88
C MET A 80 -22.31 -11.10 -19.91
N LYS A 81 -23.45 -10.42 -19.78
CA LYS A 81 -24.59 -10.89 -18.95
C LYS A 81 -25.07 -12.29 -19.35
N HIS A 82 -24.98 -12.65 -20.63
CA HIS A 82 -25.37 -13.98 -21.08
C HIS A 82 -24.49 -15.05 -20.43
N ILE A 83 -23.16 -14.87 -20.45
CA ILE A 83 -22.22 -15.82 -19.83
C ILE A 83 -22.34 -15.81 -18.31
N ASP A 84 -22.53 -14.66 -17.68
CA ASP A 84 -22.75 -14.58 -16.23
C ASP A 84 -23.99 -15.39 -15.80
N ARG A 85 -25.10 -15.28 -16.56
CA ARG A 85 -26.33 -16.05 -16.31
C ARG A 85 -26.16 -17.53 -16.58
N LEU A 86 -25.47 -17.91 -17.66
CA LEU A 86 -25.18 -19.33 -17.90
C LEU A 86 -24.27 -19.92 -16.82
N SER A 87 -23.34 -19.12 -16.27
CA SER A 87 -22.57 -19.52 -15.10
C SER A 87 -23.50 -19.77 -13.91
N ASP A 88 -24.42 -18.86 -13.61
CA ASP A 88 -25.40 -19.09 -12.54
C ASP A 88 -26.28 -20.32 -12.78
N PHE A 89 -26.68 -20.58 -14.03
CA PHE A 89 -27.42 -21.79 -14.40
C PHE A 89 -26.58 -23.04 -14.13
N ALA A 90 -25.30 -23.06 -14.52
CA ALA A 90 -24.38 -24.17 -14.25
C ALA A 90 -24.24 -24.45 -12.74
N PHE A 91 -24.10 -23.41 -11.92
CA PHE A 91 -24.04 -23.56 -10.46
C PHE A 91 -25.37 -24.02 -9.86
N ALA A 92 -26.52 -23.52 -10.35
CA ALA A 92 -27.83 -24.01 -9.92
C ALA A 92 -28.06 -25.47 -10.29
N TYR A 93 -27.64 -25.89 -11.49
CA TYR A 93 -27.75 -27.26 -11.97
C TYR A 93 -26.91 -28.26 -11.16
N THR A 94 -25.76 -27.83 -10.65
CA THR A 94 -24.76 -28.72 -10.01
C THR A 94 -24.74 -28.63 -8.49
N ASN A 95 -25.44 -27.69 -7.87
CA ASN A 95 -25.45 -27.52 -6.42
C ASN A 95 -26.59 -28.33 -5.75
N PRO A 96 -26.29 -29.30 -4.86
CA PRO A 96 -27.31 -30.15 -4.22
C PRO A 96 -28.36 -29.42 -3.38
N GLN A 97 -28.09 -28.17 -2.99
CA GLN A 97 -29.02 -27.34 -2.21
C GLN A 97 -29.92 -26.47 -3.10
N ASN A 98 -29.73 -26.48 -4.42
CA ASN A 98 -30.52 -25.70 -5.36
C ASN A 98 -31.76 -26.48 -5.79
N LYS A 99 -32.87 -25.79 -6.04
CA LYS A 99 -34.11 -26.41 -6.52
C LYS A 99 -34.01 -26.95 -7.95
N TYR A 100 -33.04 -26.48 -8.73
CA TYR A 100 -32.76 -26.97 -10.08
C TYR A 100 -31.61 -27.98 -10.14
N TYR A 101 -31.20 -28.51 -8.98
CA TYR A 101 -30.17 -29.53 -8.93
C TYR A 101 -30.55 -30.72 -9.82
N LYS A 102 -29.68 -31.02 -10.79
CA LYS A 102 -29.87 -32.10 -11.78
C LYS A 102 -31.08 -31.94 -12.70
N ASP A 103 -31.66 -30.75 -12.79
CA ASP A 103 -32.79 -30.49 -13.69
C ASP A 103 -32.37 -30.61 -15.16
N GLU A 104 -32.95 -31.57 -15.89
CA GLU A 104 -32.62 -31.82 -17.29
C GLU A 104 -33.02 -30.68 -18.23
N ASN A 105 -34.10 -29.96 -17.92
CA ASN A 105 -34.53 -28.81 -18.70
C ASN A 105 -33.57 -27.65 -18.52
N LEU A 106 -33.00 -27.47 -17.32
CA LEU A 106 -31.96 -26.48 -17.07
C LEU A 106 -30.66 -26.86 -17.79
N PHE A 107 -30.27 -28.13 -17.77
CA PHE A 107 -29.12 -28.62 -18.54
C PHE A 107 -29.28 -28.30 -20.05
N ALA A 108 -30.44 -28.57 -20.63
CA ALA A 108 -30.73 -28.27 -22.03
C ALA A 108 -30.61 -26.76 -22.35
N LYS A 109 -30.99 -25.89 -21.40
CA LYS A 109 -30.81 -24.43 -21.54
C LYS A 109 -29.35 -24.01 -21.46
N ILE A 110 -28.56 -24.62 -20.57
CA ILE A 110 -27.13 -24.33 -20.49
C ILE A 110 -26.46 -24.69 -21.82
N GLN A 111 -26.73 -25.89 -22.34
CA GLN A 111 -26.17 -26.35 -23.61
C GLN A 111 -26.55 -25.40 -24.75
N LYS A 112 -27.85 -25.10 -24.91
CA LYS A 112 -28.34 -24.26 -26.01
C LYS A 112 -27.89 -22.80 -25.90
N GLY A 113 -27.77 -22.27 -24.69
CA GLY A 113 -27.18 -20.95 -24.46
C GLY A 113 -25.70 -20.90 -24.87
N LEU A 114 -24.92 -21.93 -24.55
CA LEU A 114 -23.52 -22.03 -24.97
C LEU A 114 -23.37 -22.15 -26.50
N GLU A 115 -24.26 -22.92 -27.14
CA GLU A 115 -24.35 -23.00 -28.61
C GLU A 115 -24.61 -21.61 -29.21
N TYR A 116 -25.62 -20.90 -28.68
CA TYR A 116 -25.93 -19.53 -29.10
C TYR A 116 -24.74 -18.58 -28.94
N TRP A 117 -24.06 -18.61 -27.79
CA TRP A 117 -22.89 -17.77 -27.55
C TRP A 117 -21.77 -18.01 -28.57
N HIS A 118 -21.50 -19.29 -28.84
CA HIS A 118 -20.48 -19.69 -29.79
C HIS A 118 -20.84 -19.19 -31.20
N GLU A 119 -22.07 -19.40 -31.66
CA GLU A 119 -22.54 -18.99 -32.98
C GLU A 119 -22.64 -17.46 -33.14
N ARG A 120 -23.17 -16.77 -32.13
CA ARG A 120 -23.36 -15.32 -32.16
C ARG A 120 -22.03 -14.56 -32.15
N ASN A 121 -21.00 -15.17 -31.57
CA ASN A 121 -19.65 -14.64 -31.40
C ASN A 121 -19.56 -13.13 -31.08
N PRO A 122 -20.11 -12.68 -29.94
CA PRO A 122 -20.02 -11.28 -29.55
C PRO A 122 -18.56 -10.85 -29.34
N TRP A 123 -18.25 -9.59 -29.68
CA TRP A 123 -16.92 -9.02 -29.52
C TRP A 123 -16.98 -7.61 -28.92
N CYS A 124 -16.03 -7.28 -28.04
CA CYS A 124 -15.95 -5.98 -27.38
C CYS A 124 -14.77 -5.13 -27.90
N HIS A 125 -14.95 -3.81 -28.04
CA HIS A 125 -13.85 -2.88 -28.36
C HIS A 125 -12.75 -2.83 -27.29
N ASN A 126 -13.03 -3.28 -26.07
CA ASN A 126 -12.06 -3.37 -25.00
C ASN A 126 -11.50 -4.80 -24.95
N TRP A 127 -10.23 -4.93 -25.31
CA TRP A 127 -9.50 -6.21 -25.35
C TRP A 127 -9.63 -7.02 -24.06
N TRP A 128 -9.77 -6.36 -22.89
CA TRP A 128 -9.87 -7.02 -21.60
C TRP A 128 -11.08 -7.95 -21.50
N TYR A 129 -12.22 -7.58 -22.09
CA TYR A 129 -13.39 -8.46 -22.07
C TYR A 129 -13.13 -9.75 -22.87
N ASN A 130 -12.54 -9.59 -24.05
CA ASN A 130 -12.29 -10.70 -24.97
C ASN A 130 -11.14 -11.61 -24.49
N GLN A 131 -10.08 -11.04 -23.92
CA GLN A 131 -8.87 -11.77 -23.54
C GLN A 131 -8.84 -12.20 -22.08
N ILE A 132 -9.68 -11.65 -21.20
CA ILE A 132 -9.65 -11.98 -19.76
C ILE A 132 -11.03 -12.37 -19.27
N ALA A 133 -12.01 -11.48 -19.38
CA ALA A 133 -13.29 -11.67 -18.69
C ALA A 133 -14.06 -12.88 -19.22
N GLU A 134 -14.30 -12.93 -20.52
CA GLU A 134 -15.02 -14.03 -21.17
C GLU A 134 -14.27 -15.36 -21.01
N PRO A 135 -12.97 -15.47 -21.36
CA PRO A 135 -12.18 -16.69 -21.18
C PRO A 135 -12.24 -17.27 -19.77
N GLN A 136 -12.09 -16.43 -18.74
CA GLN A 136 -12.16 -16.89 -17.35
C GLN A 136 -13.56 -17.42 -17.01
N ARG A 137 -14.63 -16.75 -17.46
CA ARG A 137 -16.01 -17.11 -17.09
C ARG A 137 -16.42 -18.40 -17.77
N LEU A 138 -16.08 -18.54 -19.06
CA LEU A 138 -16.27 -19.80 -19.80
C LEU A 138 -15.48 -20.94 -19.16
N GLY A 139 -14.21 -20.72 -18.81
CA GLY A 139 -13.39 -21.75 -18.14
C GLY A 139 -14.01 -22.22 -16.82
N ILE A 140 -14.44 -21.31 -15.95
CA ILE A 140 -15.08 -21.64 -14.66
C ILE A 140 -16.42 -22.37 -14.89
N LEU A 141 -17.23 -21.90 -15.84
CA LEU A 141 -18.50 -22.53 -16.20
C LEU A 141 -18.28 -23.98 -16.63
N LEU A 142 -17.35 -24.23 -17.55
CA LEU A 142 -17.03 -25.58 -18.03
C LEU A 142 -16.51 -26.47 -16.91
N ILE A 143 -15.61 -25.95 -16.06
CA ILE A 143 -15.10 -26.68 -14.88
C ILE A 143 -16.24 -27.09 -13.94
N GLN A 144 -17.23 -26.21 -13.74
CA GLN A 144 -18.40 -26.51 -12.90
C GLN A 144 -19.30 -27.57 -13.55
N MET A 145 -19.55 -27.46 -14.85
CA MET A 145 -20.39 -28.41 -15.61
C MET A 145 -19.87 -29.85 -15.56
N ARG A 146 -18.56 -30.06 -15.40
CA ARG A 146 -17.98 -31.41 -15.24
C ARG A 146 -18.47 -32.18 -14.01
N THR A 147 -18.97 -31.49 -12.99
CA THR A 147 -19.59 -32.14 -11.81
C THR A 147 -21.07 -32.46 -11.98
N GLY A 148 -21.66 -32.06 -13.10
CA GLY A 148 -23.05 -32.32 -13.44
C GLY A 148 -23.33 -33.80 -13.70
N GLU A 149 -24.58 -34.19 -13.53
CA GLU A 149 -25.03 -35.56 -13.84
C GLU A 149 -24.98 -35.85 -15.35
N LYS A 150 -25.31 -34.84 -16.17
CA LYS A 150 -25.08 -34.85 -17.62
C LYS A 150 -23.88 -33.98 -17.96
N GLN A 151 -23.06 -34.50 -18.86
CA GLN A 151 -21.90 -33.80 -19.41
C GLN A 151 -22.28 -33.08 -20.69
N LEU A 152 -21.68 -31.92 -20.95
CA LEU A 152 -21.86 -31.20 -22.22
C LEU A 152 -21.39 -32.08 -23.39
N PRO A 153 -21.99 -31.93 -24.59
CA PRO A 153 -21.48 -32.59 -25.78
C PRO A 153 -20.01 -32.25 -26.02
N THR A 154 -19.17 -33.25 -26.26
CA THR A 154 -17.71 -33.09 -26.42
C THR A 154 -17.34 -32.06 -27.50
N GLU A 155 -18.07 -32.04 -28.61
CA GLU A 155 -17.85 -31.08 -29.70
C GLU A 155 -18.18 -29.63 -29.30
N LEU A 156 -19.19 -29.42 -28.43
CA LEU A 156 -19.52 -28.09 -27.92
C LEU A 156 -18.45 -27.59 -26.96
N GLU A 157 -18.03 -28.43 -26.00
CA GLU A 157 -16.95 -28.09 -25.06
C GLU A 157 -15.66 -27.77 -25.82
N LYS A 158 -15.29 -28.59 -26.82
CA LYS A 158 -14.13 -28.36 -27.67
C LYS A 158 -14.18 -27.01 -28.40
N LYS A 159 -15.31 -26.68 -29.02
CA LYS A 159 -15.51 -25.38 -29.70
C LYS A 159 -15.35 -24.18 -28.77
N ILE A 160 -15.79 -24.31 -27.52
CA ILE A 160 -15.64 -23.25 -26.52
C ILE A 160 -14.17 -23.15 -26.07
N LEU A 161 -13.49 -24.28 -25.85
CA LEU A 161 -12.07 -24.30 -25.51
C LEU A 161 -11.19 -23.71 -26.62
N GLU A 162 -11.45 -24.04 -27.88
CA GLU A 162 -10.77 -23.47 -29.06
C GLU A 162 -10.97 -21.94 -29.14
N ARG A 163 -12.15 -21.44 -28.77
CA ARG A 163 -12.42 -20.01 -28.68
C ARG A 163 -11.61 -19.35 -27.56
N ILE A 164 -11.60 -19.95 -26.36
CA ILE A 164 -10.79 -19.47 -25.23
C ILE A 164 -9.31 -19.41 -25.63
N GLU A 165 -8.81 -20.41 -26.34
CA GLU A 165 -7.42 -20.45 -26.81
C GLU A 165 -7.12 -19.37 -27.86
N LYS A 166 -7.98 -19.24 -28.88
CA LYS A 166 -7.78 -18.31 -29.98
C LYS A 166 -7.90 -16.85 -29.56
N ASP A 167 -8.90 -16.54 -28.75
CA ASP A 167 -9.28 -15.17 -28.42
C ASP A 167 -8.77 -14.72 -27.04
N GLY A 168 -8.44 -15.67 -26.15
CA GLY A 168 -8.03 -15.40 -24.76
C GLY A 168 -6.65 -14.77 -24.56
N GLY A 169 -5.95 -14.40 -25.62
CA GLY A 169 -4.62 -13.80 -25.49
C GLY A 169 -3.57 -14.75 -24.89
N HIS A 170 -2.34 -14.24 -24.77
CA HIS A 170 -1.18 -15.02 -24.33
C HIS A 170 -0.51 -14.32 -23.15
N PRO A 171 -0.29 -14.99 -22.00
CA PRO A 171 0.13 -14.31 -20.77
C PRO A 171 1.50 -13.62 -20.91
N ALA A 172 2.42 -14.20 -21.69
CA ALA A 172 3.73 -13.61 -21.98
C ALA A 172 3.70 -12.22 -22.65
N LYS A 173 2.59 -11.84 -23.29
CA LYS A 173 2.44 -10.53 -23.95
C LYS A 173 2.04 -9.40 -22.99
N TRP A 174 1.77 -9.72 -21.72
CA TRP A 174 1.25 -8.79 -20.73
C TRP A 174 2.14 -8.73 -19.49
N THR A 175 1.88 -7.78 -18.59
CA THR A 175 2.60 -7.59 -17.31
C THR A 175 1.62 -7.48 -16.15
N GLY A 176 2.10 -7.61 -14.91
CA GLY A 176 1.33 -7.41 -13.68
C GLY A 176 0.01 -8.21 -13.64
N ALA A 177 -1.06 -7.54 -13.23
CA ALA A 177 -2.42 -8.09 -13.11
C ALA A 177 -2.91 -8.79 -14.38
N ASN A 178 -2.69 -8.17 -15.54
CA ASN A 178 -3.15 -8.68 -16.84
C ASN A 178 -2.46 -10.01 -17.17
N ARG A 179 -1.16 -10.14 -16.86
CA ARG A 179 -0.42 -11.41 -17.05
C ARG A 179 -1.03 -12.52 -16.19
N THR A 180 -1.29 -12.24 -14.92
CA THR A 180 -1.87 -13.23 -13.99
C THR A 180 -3.31 -13.57 -14.35
N ASP A 181 -4.12 -12.60 -14.78
CA ASP A 181 -5.50 -12.84 -15.20
C ASP A 181 -5.58 -13.71 -16.46
N ILE A 182 -4.69 -13.49 -17.43
CA ILE A 182 -4.62 -14.36 -18.62
C ILE A 182 -4.11 -15.75 -18.24
N ALA A 183 -3.10 -15.83 -17.37
CA ALA A 183 -2.60 -17.11 -16.87
C ALA A 183 -3.71 -17.93 -16.17
N LEU A 184 -4.66 -17.28 -15.48
CA LEU A 184 -5.78 -17.98 -14.83
C LEU A 184 -6.65 -18.77 -15.82
N HIS A 185 -7.11 -18.17 -16.91
CA HIS A 185 -7.92 -18.94 -17.87
C HIS A 185 -7.09 -19.92 -18.70
N TRP A 186 -5.77 -19.70 -18.83
CA TRP A 186 -4.86 -20.72 -19.33
C TRP A 186 -4.78 -21.94 -18.41
N ILE A 187 -4.74 -21.73 -17.09
CA ILE A 187 -4.83 -22.84 -16.12
C ILE A 187 -6.18 -23.56 -16.27
N TYR A 188 -7.28 -22.81 -16.40
CA TYR A 188 -8.61 -23.41 -16.54
C TYR A 188 -8.71 -24.27 -17.80
N ARG A 189 -8.33 -23.73 -18.97
CA ARG A 189 -8.38 -24.47 -20.23
C ARG A 189 -7.42 -25.67 -20.21
N ALA A 190 -6.23 -25.52 -19.64
CA ALA A 190 -5.26 -26.60 -19.54
C ALA A 190 -5.74 -27.75 -18.63
N CYS A 191 -6.42 -27.45 -17.52
CA CYS A 191 -7.04 -28.48 -16.69
C CYS A 191 -8.20 -29.18 -17.41
N LEU A 192 -9.00 -28.43 -18.17
CA LEU A 192 -10.10 -29.00 -18.95
C LEU A 192 -9.55 -29.92 -20.07
N SER A 193 -8.50 -29.51 -20.77
CA SER A 193 -7.93 -30.27 -21.88
C SER A 193 -6.82 -31.25 -21.47
N GLU A 194 -6.52 -31.38 -20.17
CA GLU A 194 -5.37 -32.11 -19.63
C GLU A 194 -4.03 -31.77 -20.34
N ASN A 195 -3.82 -30.49 -20.67
CA ASN A 195 -2.67 -30.01 -21.43
C ASN A 195 -1.56 -29.51 -20.49
N GLU A 196 -0.58 -30.37 -20.23
CA GLU A 196 0.56 -30.06 -19.35
C GLU A 196 1.41 -28.87 -19.85
N THR A 197 1.57 -28.76 -21.17
CA THR A 197 2.40 -27.71 -21.78
C THR A 197 1.81 -26.33 -21.52
N ASP A 198 0.51 -26.18 -21.76
CA ASP A 198 -0.20 -24.92 -21.49
C ASP A 198 -0.25 -24.60 -20.00
N LEU A 199 -0.42 -25.61 -19.14
CA LEU A 199 -0.38 -25.42 -17.69
C LEU A 199 0.99 -24.89 -17.24
N LYS A 200 2.09 -25.50 -17.68
CA LYS A 200 3.45 -25.04 -17.35
C LYS A 200 3.70 -23.62 -17.84
N ILE A 201 3.33 -23.30 -19.08
CA ILE A 201 3.45 -21.93 -19.62
C ILE A 201 2.65 -20.93 -18.78
N ALA A 202 1.44 -21.28 -18.37
CA ALA A 202 0.60 -20.41 -17.54
C ALA A 202 1.24 -20.13 -16.19
N LEU A 203 1.71 -21.16 -15.50
CA LEU A 203 2.33 -21.08 -14.18
C LEU A 203 3.67 -20.33 -14.21
N GLU A 204 4.52 -20.62 -15.19
CA GLU A 204 5.77 -19.89 -15.41
C GLU A 204 5.51 -18.39 -15.60
N ASN A 205 4.51 -18.04 -16.41
CA ASN A 205 4.15 -16.64 -16.62
C ASN A 205 3.54 -16.01 -15.35
N ALA A 206 2.64 -16.69 -14.66
CA ALA A 206 2.05 -16.20 -13.41
C ALA A 206 3.10 -15.92 -12.32
N TYR A 207 4.11 -16.77 -12.22
CA TYR A 207 5.15 -16.68 -11.19
C TYR A 207 6.42 -15.94 -11.64
N SER A 208 6.59 -15.67 -12.93
CA SER A 208 7.74 -14.92 -13.47
C SER A 208 7.96 -13.54 -12.81
N PRO A 209 6.93 -12.77 -12.39
CA PRO A 209 7.14 -11.48 -11.74
C PRO A 209 7.59 -11.61 -10.28
N VAL A 210 7.47 -12.80 -9.67
CA VAL A 210 7.87 -13.08 -8.28
C VAL A 210 9.37 -13.35 -8.24
N VAL A 211 10.15 -12.30 -8.42
CA VAL A 211 11.62 -12.29 -8.36
C VAL A 211 12.07 -10.89 -7.97
N TYR A 212 13.21 -10.78 -7.26
CA TYR A 212 13.82 -9.49 -7.04
C TYR A 212 14.40 -8.92 -8.33
N THR A 213 14.19 -7.64 -8.56
CA THR A 213 14.58 -6.94 -9.78
C THR A 213 15.02 -5.51 -9.47
N THR A 214 15.58 -4.85 -10.49
CA THR A 214 15.90 -3.42 -10.50
C THR A 214 14.98 -2.61 -11.40
N LYS A 215 14.06 -3.28 -12.12
CA LYS A 215 13.00 -2.69 -12.96
C LYS A 215 11.68 -2.68 -12.16
N GLU A 216 10.53 -2.65 -12.83
CA GLU A 216 9.22 -2.85 -12.20
C GLU A 216 9.14 -4.21 -11.50
N GLY A 217 8.46 -4.27 -10.35
CA GLY A 217 8.30 -5.47 -9.52
C GLY A 217 8.94 -5.35 -8.13
N PHE A 218 9.24 -6.50 -7.52
CA PHE A 218 9.81 -6.58 -6.18
C PHE A 218 11.27 -6.12 -6.17
N GLN A 219 11.59 -5.12 -5.35
CA GLN A 219 12.91 -4.54 -5.26
C GLN A 219 13.76 -5.23 -4.20
N HIS A 220 15.08 -5.15 -4.31
CA HIS A 220 16.03 -5.76 -3.35
C HIS A 220 16.00 -5.16 -1.94
N ASP A 221 15.35 -4.00 -1.74
CA ASP A 221 15.03 -3.43 -0.43
C ASP A 221 13.65 -3.86 0.10
N ASN A 222 13.01 -4.80 -0.59
CA ASN A 222 11.65 -5.30 -0.35
C ASN A 222 10.52 -4.31 -0.67
N SER A 223 10.79 -3.16 -1.30
CA SER A 223 9.74 -2.29 -1.87
C SER A 223 9.17 -2.89 -3.16
N TYR A 224 8.10 -2.28 -3.70
CA TYR A 224 7.46 -2.72 -4.95
C TYR A 224 7.26 -1.55 -5.90
N PHE A 225 7.63 -1.75 -7.16
CA PHE A 225 7.53 -0.75 -8.23
C PHE A 225 6.56 -1.15 -9.33
N GLN A 226 5.86 -0.15 -9.87
CA GLN A 226 5.10 -0.28 -11.12
C GLN A 226 5.08 1.06 -11.86
N HIS A 227 5.05 1.04 -13.19
CA HIS A 227 5.18 2.22 -14.06
C HIS A 227 6.53 2.88 -13.86
N GLY A 228 7.58 2.12 -14.17
CA GLY A 228 8.97 2.51 -13.92
C GLY A 228 9.33 2.43 -12.43
N ALA A 229 10.25 3.30 -11.98
CA ALA A 229 10.74 3.32 -10.60
C ALA A 229 9.81 4.11 -9.65
N GLN A 230 8.51 3.83 -9.70
CA GLN A 230 7.51 4.45 -8.84
C GLN A 230 7.09 3.51 -7.71
N LEU A 231 7.10 3.99 -6.48
CA LEU A 231 6.61 3.26 -5.30
C LEU A 231 5.12 2.92 -5.44
N TYR A 232 4.78 1.62 -5.39
CA TYR A 232 3.41 1.17 -5.66
C TYR A 232 2.98 -0.09 -4.86
N ILE A 233 3.26 -0.09 -3.54
CA ILE A 233 3.01 -1.24 -2.65
C ILE A 233 1.51 -1.62 -2.59
N GLY A 234 0.60 -0.65 -2.60
CA GLY A 234 -0.81 -0.83 -2.21
C GLY A 234 -1.87 -0.76 -3.32
N GLY A 235 -1.46 -0.69 -4.57
CA GLY A 235 -2.37 -0.75 -5.71
C GLY A 235 -1.97 -1.86 -6.67
N TYR A 236 -0.93 -1.68 -7.49
CA TYR A 236 -0.43 -2.81 -8.29
C TYR A 236 0.12 -3.96 -7.44
N GLY A 237 0.61 -3.67 -6.23
CA GLY A 237 0.90 -4.71 -5.24
C GLY A 237 -0.33 -5.53 -4.85
N ASP A 238 -1.53 -4.94 -4.76
CA ASP A 238 -2.77 -5.72 -4.50
C ASP A 238 -3.02 -6.74 -5.61
N GLU A 239 -2.89 -6.30 -6.87
CA GLU A 239 -3.22 -7.13 -8.03
C GLU A 239 -2.28 -8.33 -8.16
N ILE A 240 -0.97 -8.13 -7.98
CA ILE A 240 -0.02 -9.23 -8.03
C ILE A 240 -0.23 -10.21 -6.87
N LEU A 241 -0.49 -9.71 -5.65
CA LEU A 241 -0.76 -10.56 -4.49
C LEU A 241 -2.04 -11.36 -4.67
N LYS A 242 -3.10 -10.74 -5.18
CA LYS A 242 -4.38 -11.39 -5.50
C LYS A 242 -4.18 -12.56 -6.46
N GLY A 243 -3.54 -12.31 -7.61
CA GLY A 243 -3.37 -13.31 -8.66
C GLY A 243 -2.43 -14.44 -8.25
N VAL A 244 -1.25 -14.11 -7.73
CA VAL A 244 -0.23 -15.12 -7.36
C VAL A 244 -0.71 -16.01 -6.22
N THR A 245 -1.31 -15.44 -5.16
CA THR A 245 -1.82 -16.26 -4.04
C THR A 245 -2.99 -17.15 -4.46
N GLN A 246 -3.82 -16.71 -5.40
CA GLN A 246 -4.92 -17.53 -5.94
C GLN A 246 -4.38 -18.75 -6.69
N ILE A 247 -3.46 -18.53 -7.62
CA ILE A 247 -2.86 -19.61 -8.42
C ILE A 247 -2.10 -20.59 -7.52
N ALA A 248 -1.33 -20.08 -6.54
CA ALA A 248 -0.64 -20.91 -5.56
C ALA A 248 -1.59 -21.80 -4.73
N MET A 249 -2.79 -21.31 -4.40
CA MET A 249 -3.80 -22.14 -3.74
C MET A 249 -4.29 -23.28 -4.65
N TYR A 250 -4.52 -23.02 -5.94
CA TYR A 250 -4.97 -24.05 -6.88
C TYR A 250 -3.92 -25.15 -7.04
N THR A 251 -2.64 -24.80 -7.09
CA THR A 251 -1.56 -25.78 -7.29
C THR A 251 -1.01 -26.39 -5.99
N LYS A 252 -1.42 -25.91 -4.81
CA LYS A 252 -0.94 -26.42 -3.51
C LYS A 252 -1.08 -27.94 -3.41
N GLY A 253 -0.01 -28.65 -3.08
CA GLY A 253 -0.03 -30.11 -2.91
C GLY A 253 -0.02 -30.91 -4.22
N THR A 254 0.32 -30.28 -5.33
CA THR A 254 0.60 -30.91 -6.63
C THR A 254 2.04 -30.64 -7.06
N GLN A 255 2.53 -31.32 -8.10
CA GLN A 255 3.85 -31.02 -8.67
C GLN A 255 3.98 -29.58 -9.21
N TYR A 256 2.85 -28.92 -9.45
CA TYR A 256 2.74 -27.55 -9.95
C TYR A 256 2.77 -26.48 -8.85
N ALA A 257 2.99 -26.87 -7.59
CA ALA A 257 3.05 -25.95 -6.46
C ALA A 257 4.05 -24.81 -6.70
N ILE A 258 3.74 -23.63 -6.15
CA ILE A 258 4.64 -22.46 -6.24
C ILE A 258 6.06 -22.83 -5.77
N PRO A 259 7.11 -22.47 -6.53
CA PRO A 259 8.49 -22.67 -6.10
C PRO A 259 8.79 -22.01 -4.75
N GLN A 260 9.56 -22.70 -3.91
CA GLN A 260 9.77 -22.30 -2.51
C GLN A 260 10.47 -20.94 -2.37
N ASP A 261 11.42 -20.63 -3.25
CA ASP A 261 12.11 -19.34 -3.31
C ASP A 261 11.13 -18.19 -3.61
N LYS A 262 10.20 -18.40 -4.53
CA LYS A 262 9.15 -17.44 -4.89
C LYS A 262 8.14 -17.26 -3.75
N LEU A 263 7.73 -18.35 -3.11
CA LEU A 263 6.87 -18.30 -1.93
C LEU A 263 7.54 -17.55 -0.77
N ALA A 264 8.83 -17.78 -0.54
CA ALA A 264 9.58 -17.08 0.50
C ALA A 264 9.66 -15.57 0.23
N LEU A 265 9.91 -15.16 -1.02
CA LEU A 265 9.89 -13.75 -1.43
C LEU A 265 8.51 -13.14 -1.21
N LEU A 266 7.45 -13.82 -1.67
CA LEU A 266 6.07 -13.36 -1.52
C LEU A 266 5.68 -13.21 -0.04
N SER A 267 5.96 -14.23 0.78
CA SER A 267 5.73 -14.22 2.22
C SER A 267 6.40 -13.03 2.89
N LYS A 268 7.70 -12.83 2.62
CA LYS A 268 8.48 -11.72 3.16
C LYS A 268 7.89 -10.38 2.74
N PHE A 269 7.60 -10.17 1.46
CA PHE A 269 6.98 -8.94 0.99
C PHE A 269 5.63 -8.66 1.68
N MET A 270 4.76 -9.67 1.77
CA MET A 270 3.44 -9.53 2.37
C MET A 270 3.52 -9.13 3.84
N ARG A 271 4.33 -9.83 4.64
CA ARG A 271 4.45 -9.61 6.09
C ARG A 271 5.23 -8.34 6.41
N GLU A 272 6.36 -8.15 5.74
CA GLU A 272 7.34 -7.13 6.13
C GLU A 272 7.14 -5.77 5.46
N THR A 273 6.39 -5.70 4.36
CA THR A 273 6.18 -4.47 3.59
C THR A 273 4.70 -4.19 3.34
N TYR A 274 3.98 -5.10 2.67
CA TYR A 274 2.60 -4.84 2.28
C TYR A 274 1.66 -4.61 3.48
N TYR A 275 1.54 -5.59 4.39
CA TYR A 275 0.71 -5.44 5.59
C TYR A 275 1.34 -4.53 6.64
N ALA A 276 2.65 -4.28 6.55
CA ALA A 276 3.34 -3.31 7.39
C ALA A 276 2.92 -1.86 7.04
N THR A 277 2.54 -1.58 5.79
CA THR A 277 1.94 -0.30 5.36
C THR A 277 0.46 -0.16 5.69
N MET A 278 -0.07 -0.99 6.61
CA MET A 278 -1.45 -0.92 7.07
C MET A 278 -1.52 -0.75 8.59
N ARG A 279 -2.45 0.09 9.03
CA ARG A 279 -2.80 0.27 10.44
C ARG A 279 -4.28 -0.07 10.61
N GLY A 280 -4.58 -1.07 11.43
CA GLY A 280 -5.92 -1.63 11.54
C GLY A 280 -6.43 -2.16 10.20
N GLN A 281 -7.46 -1.49 9.65
CA GLN A 281 -8.09 -1.86 8.37
C GLN A 281 -7.65 -0.98 7.19
N TYR A 282 -6.78 0.00 7.44
CA TYR A 282 -6.49 1.07 6.49
C TYR A 282 -5.01 1.08 6.11
N MET A 283 -4.76 1.21 4.81
CA MET A 283 -3.43 1.38 4.25
C MET A 283 -3.03 2.84 4.21
N LEU A 284 -1.74 3.11 4.41
CA LEU A 284 -1.13 4.42 4.26
C LEU A 284 -1.32 4.92 2.81
N PHE A 285 -1.68 6.19 2.64
CA PHE A 285 -2.26 6.66 1.37
C PHE A 285 -1.22 6.88 0.25
N ASP A 286 0.01 7.12 0.63
CA ASP A 286 1.14 7.50 -0.22
C ASP A 286 1.75 6.31 -0.97
N VAL A 287 1.38 5.07 -0.61
CA VAL A 287 1.84 3.84 -1.30
C VAL A 287 0.85 3.31 -2.34
N LEU A 288 -0.24 4.05 -2.61
CA LEU A 288 -1.35 3.65 -3.48
C LEU A 288 -1.23 4.13 -4.95
N GLY A 289 -0.17 4.88 -5.27
CA GLY A 289 -0.01 5.56 -6.56
C GLY A 289 -1.24 6.42 -6.89
N ARG A 290 -1.65 6.46 -8.17
CA ARG A 290 -2.88 7.20 -8.56
C ARG A 290 -4.16 6.68 -7.91
N GLY A 291 -4.14 5.47 -7.38
CA GLY A 291 -5.29 4.86 -6.72
C GLY A 291 -5.81 5.68 -5.54
N VAL A 292 -4.98 6.53 -4.93
CA VAL A 292 -5.36 7.43 -3.82
C VAL A 292 -6.57 8.31 -4.16
N SER A 293 -6.80 8.63 -5.44
CA SER A 293 -7.96 9.41 -5.89
C SER A 293 -9.22 8.58 -6.13
N ARG A 294 -9.27 7.32 -5.67
CA ARG A 294 -10.45 6.45 -5.78
C ARG A 294 -11.19 6.39 -4.43
N PRO A 295 -12.54 6.45 -4.41
CA PRO A 295 -13.32 6.27 -3.19
C PRO A 295 -12.98 4.96 -2.47
N GLU A 296 -12.93 5.01 -1.14
CA GLU A 296 -12.71 3.88 -0.21
C GLU A 296 -11.37 3.14 -0.36
N VAL A 297 -10.44 3.61 -1.21
CA VAL A 297 -9.23 2.86 -1.60
C VAL A 297 -8.31 2.50 -0.43
N THR A 298 -8.25 3.33 0.61
CA THR A 298 -7.40 3.08 1.78
C THR A 298 -7.95 1.96 2.65
N LYS A 299 -9.25 1.64 2.58
CA LYS A 299 -9.84 0.56 3.36
C LYS A 299 -9.55 -0.80 2.69
N LYS A 300 -8.62 -1.55 3.28
CA LYS A 300 -8.06 -2.79 2.71
C LYS A 300 -8.54 -4.06 3.41
N SER A 301 -9.67 -4.05 4.11
CA SER A 301 -10.20 -5.24 4.80
C SER A 301 -10.43 -6.44 3.87
N HIS A 302 -10.71 -6.22 2.58
CA HIS A 302 -10.83 -7.28 1.57
C HIS A 302 -9.52 -8.08 1.35
N THR A 303 -8.35 -7.46 1.61
CA THR A 303 -7.03 -8.08 1.45
C THR A 303 -6.74 -9.15 2.52
N ALA A 304 -7.60 -9.28 3.55
CA ALA A 304 -7.57 -10.40 4.48
C ALA A 304 -7.69 -11.76 3.77
N LEU A 305 -8.30 -11.80 2.59
CA LEU A 305 -8.35 -12.99 1.75
C LEU A 305 -6.93 -13.46 1.37
N PHE A 306 -6.00 -12.56 1.05
CA PHE A 306 -4.65 -12.94 0.67
C PHE A 306 -3.90 -13.55 1.87
N ALA A 307 -4.03 -12.95 3.05
CA ALA A 307 -3.47 -13.50 4.29
C ALA A 307 -4.08 -14.87 4.66
N LYS A 308 -5.38 -15.09 4.43
CA LYS A 308 -6.02 -16.40 4.63
C LYS A 308 -5.42 -17.47 3.73
N ARG A 309 -5.12 -17.14 2.47
CA ARG A 309 -4.41 -18.05 1.56
C ARG A 309 -3.00 -18.34 2.07
N MET A 310 -2.32 -17.34 2.64
CA MET A 310 -0.98 -17.53 3.19
C MET A 310 -0.93 -18.37 4.47
N ILE A 311 -2.01 -18.49 5.26
CA ILE A 311 -2.09 -19.49 6.35
C ILE A 311 -1.89 -20.91 5.81
N GLU A 312 -2.42 -21.18 4.62
CA GLU A 312 -2.31 -22.48 3.96
C GLU A 312 -0.98 -22.66 3.22
N LEU A 313 -0.46 -21.59 2.61
CA LEU A 313 0.75 -21.65 1.78
C LEU A 313 2.04 -21.55 2.62
N ASP A 314 2.04 -20.78 3.70
CA ASP A 314 3.21 -20.49 4.52
C ASP A 314 2.97 -20.89 5.99
N PRO A 315 3.08 -22.20 6.30
CA PRO A 315 2.81 -22.71 7.63
C PRO A 315 3.76 -22.15 8.71
N ALA A 316 4.95 -21.66 8.33
CA ALA A 316 5.92 -21.10 9.26
C ALA A 316 5.46 -19.77 9.89
N HIS A 317 4.54 -19.05 9.25
CA HIS A 317 4.09 -17.72 9.68
C HIS A 317 2.58 -17.64 9.96
N ILE A 318 1.93 -18.78 10.24
CA ILE A 318 0.47 -18.86 10.49
C ILE A 318 -0.01 -17.84 11.52
N ASN A 319 0.71 -17.69 12.64
CA ASN A 319 0.30 -16.79 13.71
C ASN A 319 0.34 -15.32 13.26
N GLU A 320 1.39 -14.92 12.54
CA GLU A 320 1.50 -13.56 12.00
C GLU A 320 0.36 -13.25 11.01
N TYR A 321 0.02 -14.20 10.13
CA TYR A 321 -1.14 -14.02 9.23
C TYR A 321 -2.48 -14.00 9.96
N LYS A 322 -2.67 -14.80 11.02
CA LYS A 322 -3.87 -14.74 11.87
C LYS A 322 -4.01 -13.38 12.54
N ASP A 323 -2.91 -12.82 13.05
CA ASP A 323 -2.90 -11.49 13.66
C ASP A 323 -3.25 -10.41 12.63
N ILE A 324 -2.66 -10.48 11.42
CA ILE A 324 -3.00 -9.60 10.28
C ILE A 324 -4.50 -9.67 9.95
N ILE A 325 -5.06 -10.88 9.79
CA ILE A 325 -6.49 -11.07 9.48
C ILE A 325 -7.37 -10.47 10.59
N SER A 326 -6.95 -10.62 11.85
CA SER A 326 -7.74 -10.12 12.98
C SER A 326 -7.82 -8.59 13.01
N ARG A 327 -6.75 -7.88 12.64
CA ARG A 327 -6.74 -6.42 12.47
C ARG A 327 -7.58 -5.99 11.27
N LEU A 328 -7.39 -6.64 10.11
CA LEU A 328 -8.10 -6.31 8.87
C LEU A 328 -9.60 -6.59 8.93
N SER A 329 -10.05 -7.55 9.74
CA SER A 329 -11.47 -7.82 9.97
C SER A 329 -12.10 -6.93 11.04
N GLY A 330 -11.30 -6.10 11.74
CA GLY A 330 -11.76 -5.29 12.86
C GLY A 330 -12.08 -6.10 14.12
N LYS A 331 -11.68 -7.38 14.18
CA LYS A 331 -11.85 -8.22 15.38
C LYS A 331 -10.94 -7.76 16.53
N HIS A 332 -9.76 -7.27 16.19
CA HIS A 332 -8.80 -6.71 17.14
C HIS A 332 -8.46 -5.24 16.80
N PRO A 333 -8.06 -4.44 17.81
CA PRO A 333 -7.70 -3.04 17.61
C PRO A 333 -6.49 -2.87 16.68
N ALA A 334 -6.30 -1.65 16.19
CA ALA A 334 -5.30 -1.33 15.18
C ALA A 334 -3.85 -1.58 15.63
N ASP A 335 -3.59 -1.59 16.94
CA ASP A 335 -2.30 -1.83 17.59
C ASP A 335 -2.00 -3.31 17.90
N TYR A 336 -2.98 -4.21 17.71
CA TYR A 336 -2.86 -5.59 18.12
C TYR A 336 -1.69 -6.31 17.44
N ALA A 337 -0.81 -6.92 18.23
CA ALA A 337 0.34 -7.70 17.76
C ALA A 337 1.25 -6.91 16.78
N LEU A 338 1.40 -5.59 16.98
CA LEU A 338 2.40 -4.79 16.29
C LEU A 338 3.64 -4.63 17.16
N SER A 339 4.82 -4.88 16.57
CA SER A 339 6.12 -4.72 17.21
C SER A 339 6.85 -3.48 16.66
N PRO A 340 7.78 -2.88 17.43
CA PRO A 340 8.64 -1.82 16.93
C PRO A 340 9.42 -2.25 15.68
N LYS A 341 9.30 -1.47 14.61
CA LYS A 341 10.04 -1.68 13.35
C LYS A 341 10.37 -0.33 12.71
N HIS A 342 11.50 -0.26 12.03
CA HIS A 342 11.85 0.84 11.15
C HIS A 342 12.49 0.30 9.88
N THR A 343 11.99 0.69 8.72
CA THR A 343 12.54 0.26 7.43
C THR A 343 12.72 1.46 6.54
N HIS A 344 13.95 1.71 6.11
CA HIS A 344 14.24 2.63 5.03
C HIS A 344 14.41 1.83 3.74
N TYR A 345 13.51 2.04 2.78
CA TYR A 345 13.51 1.45 1.46
C TYR A 345 14.40 2.30 0.55
N PHE A 346 15.70 2.00 0.57
CA PHE A 346 16.72 2.80 -0.12
C PHE A 346 16.58 2.80 -1.64
N ARG A 347 15.90 1.82 -2.25
CA ARG A 347 15.52 1.87 -3.67
C ARG A 347 14.24 2.68 -3.85
N GLY A 348 13.28 2.52 -2.94
CA GLY A 348 11.95 3.11 -3.05
C GLY A 348 11.78 4.55 -2.59
N ASP A 349 12.83 5.21 -2.07
CA ASP A 349 12.78 6.55 -1.47
C ASP A 349 11.61 6.69 -0.46
N TYR A 350 11.45 5.66 0.37
CA TYR A 350 10.35 5.53 1.33
C TYR A 350 10.86 5.06 2.68
N THR A 351 10.27 5.57 3.76
CA THR A 351 10.59 5.13 5.13
C THR A 351 9.32 4.79 5.86
N LEU A 352 9.28 3.62 6.50
CA LEU A 352 8.17 3.15 7.31
C LEU A 352 8.64 2.92 8.74
N HIS A 353 7.93 3.53 9.69
CA HIS A 353 8.21 3.43 11.12
C HIS A 353 6.98 2.96 11.88
N ILE A 354 7.09 1.81 12.54
CA ILE A 354 5.99 1.16 13.24
C ILE A 354 6.33 1.09 14.72
N ARG A 355 5.34 1.43 15.53
CA ARG A 355 5.30 1.25 16.97
C ARG A 355 3.96 0.64 17.36
N PRO A 356 3.85 0.02 18.55
CA PRO A 356 2.56 -0.44 19.04
C PRO A 356 1.50 0.67 18.97
N ALA A 357 1.81 1.89 19.43
CA ALA A 357 0.85 2.99 19.46
C ALA A 357 0.60 3.70 18.11
N TYR A 358 1.49 3.57 17.12
CA TYR A 358 1.34 4.32 15.87
C TYR A 358 2.14 3.75 14.69
N THR A 359 1.82 4.25 13.51
CA THR A 359 2.63 4.10 12.30
C THR A 359 2.87 5.49 11.70
N PHE A 360 4.11 5.74 11.32
CA PHE A 360 4.56 6.96 10.68
C PHE A 360 5.37 6.58 9.45
N ASP A 361 5.09 7.19 8.32
CA ASP A 361 5.92 7.02 7.14
C ASP A 361 6.34 8.33 6.50
N VAL A 362 7.29 8.22 5.57
CA VAL A 362 7.74 9.33 4.73
C VAL A 362 7.92 8.84 3.31
N ARG A 363 7.21 9.44 2.35
CA ARG A 363 7.47 9.30 0.93
C ARG A 363 8.30 10.48 0.41
N MET A 364 9.40 10.13 -0.23
CA MET A 364 10.33 11.04 -0.87
C MET A 364 10.36 10.74 -2.38
N VAL A 365 11.21 11.47 -3.10
CA VAL A 365 11.55 11.19 -4.49
C VAL A 365 12.98 11.62 -4.75
N SER A 366 13.63 11.03 -5.74
CA SER A 366 14.97 11.42 -6.17
C SER A 366 15.10 11.32 -7.68
N THR A 367 16.29 11.62 -8.19
CA THR A 367 16.69 11.33 -9.58
C THR A 367 16.62 9.83 -9.93
N ARG A 368 16.36 8.94 -8.95
CA ARG A 368 16.27 7.49 -9.13
C ARG A 368 14.84 6.95 -9.12
N THR A 369 13.89 7.72 -8.58
CA THR A 369 12.49 7.31 -8.40
C THR A 369 11.53 8.31 -9.00
N ALA A 370 10.30 7.86 -9.27
CA ALA A 370 9.26 8.71 -9.83
C ALA A 370 8.37 9.32 -8.74
N ARG A 371 7.95 10.57 -8.99
CA ARG A 371 6.87 11.25 -8.26
C ARG A 371 5.58 10.42 -8.35
N CYS A 372 4.65 10.65 -7.44
CA CYS A 372 3.32 10.04 -7.51
C CYS A 372 2.65 10.35 -8.84
N GLU A 373 2.22 9.33 -9.56
CA GLU A 373 1.68 9.49 -10.90
C GLU A 373 0.28 10.09 -10.92
N TYR A 374 -0.02 10.73 -12.03
CA TYR A 374 -1.38 10.90 -12.54
C TYR A 374 -1.48 10.16 -13.88
N GLY A 375 -2.69 9.83 -14.30
CA GLY A 375 -2.90 9.11 -15.56
C GLY A 375 -4.35 8.69 -15.70
N ASN A 376 -4.83 8.55 -16.95
CA ASN A 376 -6.22 8.19 -17.26
C ASN A 376 -7.28 9.11 -16.62
N GLY A 377 -6.94 10.38 -16.35
CA GLY A 377 -7.83 11.31 -15.64
C GLY A 377 -7.89 11.08 -14.12
N GLU A 378 -7.03 10.24 -13.55
CA GLU A 378 -6.93 9.97 -12.12
C GLU A 378 -5.78 10.77 -11.48
N ASN A 379 -5.91 11.08 -10.19
CA ASN A 379 -4.92 11.70 -9.30
C ASN A 379 -4.41 13.09 -9.72
N LEU A 380 -5.33 13.94 -10.18
CA LEU A 380 -5.05 15.22 -10.88
C LEU A 380 -4.43 16.34 -10.03
N LYS A 381 -4.25 16.14 -8.71
CA LYS A 381 -3.72 17.16 -7.78
C LYS A 381 -2.53 16.65 -6.95
N THR A 382 -1.90 15.56 -7.39
CA THR A 382 -0.91 14.81 -6.59
C THR A 382 0.50 15.38 -6.58
N TYR A 383 0.77 16.47 -7.28
CA TYR A 383 2.13 16.88 -7.63
C TYR A 383 3.10 16.89 -6.44
N PHE A 384 2.71 17.43 -5.28
CA PHE A 384 3.56 17.51 -4.08
C PHE A 384 3.61 16.23 -3.22
N MET A 385 2.89 15.16 -3.57
CA MET A 385 2.73 13.96 -2.74
C MET A 385 4.03 13.20 -2.48
N SER A 386 5.09 13.46 -3.25
CA SER A 386 6.41 12.84 -3.03
C SER A 386 7.46 13.79 -2.45
N ASP A 387 7.07 15.01 -2.05
CA ASP A 387 7.99 16.02 -1.50
C ASP A 387 8.16 15.91 0.03
N GLY A 388 8.40 14.70 0.52
CA GLY A 388 8.48 14.41 1.95
C GLY A 388 7.10 14.35 2.60
N CYS A 389 6.14 13.71 1.94
CA CYS A 389 4.81 13.49 2.49
C CYS A 389 4.88 12.49 3.66
N THR A 390 4.08 12.70 4.70
CA THR A 390 4.05 11.85 5.89
C THR A 390 2.65 11.39 6.28
N ASN A 391 2.42 10.09 6.42
CA ASN A 391 1.24 9.57 7.11
C ASN A 391 1.51 9.49 8.61
N ILE A 392 0.54 9.91 9.43
CA ILE A 392 0.61 9.81 10.89
C ILE A 392 -0.67 9.13 11.36
N VAL A 393 -0.60 7.84 11.69
CA VAL A 393 -1.78 7.02 12.04
C VAL A 393 -1.63 6.28 13.36
N THR A 394 -2.69 6.25 14.14
CA THR A 394 -2.85 5.52 15.41
C THR A 394 -3.94 4.46 15.30
N GLU A 395 -5.05 4.80 14.65
CA GLU A 395 -6.21 3.91 14.40
C GLU A 395 -6.25 3.44 12.94
N GLY A 396 -5.63 4.19 12.02
CA GLY A 396 -5.51 3.92 10.58
C GLY A 396 -6.45 4.73 9.70
N ASN A 397 -7.57 5.19 10.24
CA ASN A 397 -8.61 5.89 9.47
C ASN A 397 -8.46 7.42 9.43
N GLU A 398 -7.35 7.97 9.92
CA GLU A 398 -7.12 9.42 10.02
C GLU A 398 -7.23 10.17 8.69
N TYR A 399 -7.00 9.48 7.57
CA TYR A 399 -7.08 10.01 6.21
C TYR A 399 -8.16 9.33 5.35
N ALA A 400 -9.07 8.55 5.95
CA ALA A 400 -10.06 7.80 5.19
C ALA A 400 -11.02 8.73 4.41
N ASN A 401 -10.99 8.63 3.08
CA ASN A 401 -11.86 9.38 2.16
C ASN A 401 -11.80 10.92 2.30
N ILE A 402 -10.71 11.47 2.81
CA ILE A 402 -10.53 12.94 2.95
C ILE A 402 -10.07 13.60 1.64
N PHE A 403 -9.43 12.85 0.76
CA PHE A 403 -8.80 13.32 -0.48
C PHE A 403 -9.64 14.26 -1.37
N PRO A 404 -10.95 14.06 -1.60
CA PRO A 404 -11.74 14.98 -2.43
C PRO A 404 -11.84 16.39 -1.83
N VAL A 405 -11.70 16.53 -0.50
CA VAL A 405 -11.80 17.82 0.18
C VAL A 405 -10.45 18.40 0.62
N TRP A 406 -9.34 17.70 0.35
CA TRP A 406 -8.01 18.15 0.75
C TRP A 406 -7.63 19.49 0.09
N ASN A 407 -6.92 20.32 0.85
CA ASN A 407 -6.05 21.31 0.24
C ASN A 407 -4.74 20.63 -0.15
N TRP A 408 -4.54 20.43 -1.45
CA TRP A 408 -3.39 19.71 -2.02
C TRP A 408 -2.06 20.48 -1.98
N THR A 409 -2.05 21.77 -1.59
CA THR A 409 -0.82 22.48 -1.20
C THR A 409 -0.43 22.25 0.27
N ARG A 410 -1.26 21.49 1.01
CA ARG A 410 -1.09 21.19 2.44
C ARG A 410 -1.10 19.70 2.69
N ILE A 411 -0.47 18.93 1.81
CA ILE A 411 -0.29 17.50 2.03
C ILE A 411 0.55 17.33 3.30
N PRO A 412 0.16 16.46 4.25
CA PRO A 412 0.93 16.21 5.47
C PRO A 412 2.42 16.00 5.19
N GLY A 413 3.30 16.70 5.91
CA GLY A 413 4.75 16.60 5.80
C GLY A 413 5.40 17.53 4.78
N VAL A 414 4.68 17.93 3.72
CA VAL A 414 5.24 18.69 2.59
C VAL A 414 5.61 20.12 2.97
N THR A 415 6.66 20.65 2.35
CA THR A 415 6.97 22.09 2.33
C THR A 415 6.65 22.63 0.93
N ALA A 416 5.61 23.45 0.77
CA ALA A 416 5.16 23.89 -0.55
C ALA A 416 4.59 25.32 -0.54
N PRO A 417 4.75 26.06 -1.66
CA PRO A 417 4.05 27.33 -1.86
C PRO A 417 2.54 27.11 -1.96
N GLN A 418 1.77 28.00 -1.35
CA GLN A 418 0.30 27.95 -1.33
C GLN A 418 -0.29 28.47 -2.65
N VAL A 419 0.05 27.80 -3.76
CA VAL A 419 -0.41 28.11 -5.11
C VAL A 419 -1.92 27.89 -5.28
N PRO A 420 -2.61 28.68 -6.11
CA PRO A 420 -4.06 28.55 -6.31
C PRO A 420 -4.43 27.33 -7.16
N GLN A 421 -3.50 26.86 -8.01
CA GLN A 421 -3.67 25.69 -8.86
C GLN A 421 -2.48 24.77 -8.69
N ILE A 422 -2.77 23.49 -8.45
CA ILE A 422 -1.72 22.46 -8.38
C ILE A 422 -1.26 22.16 -9.80
N PRO A 423 0.05 22.22 -10.11
CA PRO A 423 0.54 21.83 -11.42
C PRO A 423 0.38 20.31 -11.63
N LEU A 424 0.31 19.88 -12.89
CA LEU A 424 0.54 18.48 -13.23
C LEU A 424 2.03 18.25 -13.42
N ALA A 425 2.50 17.04 -13.08
CA ALA A 425 3.87 16.65 -13.39
C ALA A 425 4.09 16.64 -14.92
N ALA A 426 5.35 16.78 -15.34
CA ALA A 426 5.74 16.99 -16.74
C ALA A 426 5.23 15.90 -17.70
N SER A 427 5.07 14.67 -17.21
CA SER A 427 4.47 13.55 -17.94
C SER A 427 3.39 12.89 -17.08
N ASP A 428 2.38 12.33 -17.74
CA ASP A 428 1.58 11.28 -17.13
C ASP A 428 2.47 10.06 -16.83
N TRP A 429 2.13 9.30 -15.79
CA TRP A 429 2.84 8.08 -15.35
C TRP A 429 4.22 8.27 -14.71
N GLN A 430 5.19 8.88 -15.41
CA GLN A 430 6.61 8.84 -15.01
C GLN A 430 7.26 10.22 -15.06
N THR A 431 7.41 10.85 -13.89
CA THR A 431 8.25 12.04 -13.72
C THR A 431 9.24 11.77 -12.58
N LEU A 432 10.54 11.73 -12.88
CA LEU A 432 11.57 11.57 -11.84
C LEU A 432 11.64 12.78 -10.92
N GLY A 433 12.11 12.58 -9.69
CA GLY A 433 12.45 13.67 -8.80
C GLY A 433 13.75 14.37 -9.20
N THR A 434 14.02 15.52 -8.59
CA THR A 434 15.24 16.32 -8.83
C THR A 434 16.30 16.11 -7.76
N SER A 435 15.95 15.50 -6.61
CA SER A 435 16.89 15.33 -5.50
C SER A 435 17.98 14.31 -5.84
N THR A 436 19.23 14.69 -5.58
CA THR A 436 20.39 13.79 -5.58
C THR A 436 20.74 13.29 -4.18
N PHE A 437 20.05 13.75 -3.14
CA PHE A 437 20.31 13.41 -1.74
C PHE A 437 18.99 13.15 -1.01
N ALA A 438 18.48 11.93 -1.18
CA ALA A 438 17.28 11.41 -0.56
C ALA A 438 17.54 9.99 -0.08
N GLY A 439 17.21 9.67 1.16
CA GLY A 439 17.52 8.35 1.72
C GLY A 439 17.45 8.32 3.24
N GLY A 440 18.08 7.33 3.87
CA GLY A 440 18.02 7.17 5.32
C GLY A 440 18.89 6.05 5.88
N VAL A 441 19.17 6.16 7.17
CA VAL A 441 19.90 5.17 7.97
C VAL A 441 18.93 4.41 8.86
N SER A 442 19.11 3.08 8.99
CA SER A 442 18.21 2.21 9.75
C SER A 442 18.98 1.10 10.47
N ASP A 443 18.63 0.82 11.73
CA ASP A 443 19.04 -0.42 12.42
C ASP A 443 17.89 -1.45 12.53
N SER A 444 16.87 -1.32 11.68
CA SER A 444 15.60 -2.05 11.72
C SER A 444 14.62 -1.67 12.84
N ILE A 445 15.01 -0.85 13.83
CA ILE A 445 14.13 -0.40 14.93
C ILE A 445 14.03 1.12 14.97
N TYR A 446 15.15 1.81 14.82
CA TYR A 446 15.33 3.25 14.77
C TYR A 446 15.98 3.66 13.46
N GLY A 447 15.93 4.94 13.16
CA GLY A 447 16.62 5.49 12.01
C GLY A 447 16.35 6.97 11.83
N ALA A 448 16.96 7.52 10.78
CA ALA A 448 16.73 8.88 10.32
C ALA A 448 16.63 8.90 8.80
N SER A 449 15.82 9.79 8.24
CA SER A 449 15.66 9.97 6.80
C SER A 449 15.85 11.42 6.39
N VAL A 450 16.24 11.63 5.15
CA VAL A 450 16.56 12.94 4.58
C VAL A 450 16.00 13.07 3.17
N TYR A 451 15.50 14.26 2.84
CA TYR A 451 15.13 14.69 1.50
C TYR A 451 15.60 16.13 1.29
N SER A 452 16.61 16.31 0.44
CA SER A 452 17.13 17.62 0.03
C SER A 452 16.75 17.89 -1.41
N TYR A 453 15.90 18.87 -1.67
CA TYR A 453 15.40 19.11 -3.02
C TYR A 453 15.42 20.58 -3.42
N THR A 454 15.41 20.78 -4.73
CA THR A 454 15.14 22.04 -5.39
C THR A 454 14.10 21.73 -6.47
N ASP A 455 12.92 22.34 -6.35
CA ASP A 455 11.85 22.24 -7.34
C ASP A 455 11.72 23.59 -8.06
N SER A 456 12.08 23.60 -9.34
CA SER A 456 11.96 24.75 -10.23
C SER A 456 10.93 24.53 -11.35
N TYR A 457 10.14 23.46 -11.28
CA TYR A 457 9.13 23.16 -12.29
C TYR A 457 7.85 23.96 -12.02
N ALA A 458 7.15 24.37 -13.09
CA ALA A 458 5.86 25.09 -13.02
C ALA A 458 5.83 26.26 -12.00
N ASP A 459 6.91 27.04 -11.94
CA ASP A 459 7.09 28.20 -11.06
C ASP A 459 6.96 27.90 -9.55
N ILE A 460 7.12 26.64 -9.14
CA ILE A 460 7.15 26.26 -7.72
C ILE A 460 8.34 26.89 -7.01
N ASN A 461 9.50 26.90 -7.67
CA ASN A 461 10.74 27.58 -7.27
C ASN A 461 10.99 27.53 -5.74
N THR A 462 10.97 26.33 -5.17
CA THR A 462 11.11 26.09 -3.73
C THR A 462 12.15 25.02 -3.47
N SER A 463 13.02 25.24 -2.50
CA SER A 463 14.00 24.26 -2.05
C SER A 463 13.95 24.11 -0.53
N ALA A 464 14.25 22.91 -0.04
CA ALA A 464 14.38 22.65 1.39
C ALA A 464 15.23 21.41 1.67
N ARG A 465 15.82 21.38 2.86
CA ARG A 465 16.48 20.22 3.45
C ARG A 465 15.64 19.69 4.60
N LYS A 466 14.94 18.60 4.34
CA LYS A 466 13.97 18.00 5.26
C LYS A 466 14.56 16.73 5.86
N ALA A 467 14.47 16.57 7.17
CA ALA A 467 14.87 15.33 7.83
C ALA A 467 13.88 14.91 8.91
N TRP A 468 13.79 13.59 9.10
CA TRP A 468 12.92 12.94 10.07
C TRP A 468 13.76 11.98 10.92
N PHE A 469 13.65 12.11 12.24
CA PHE A 469 14.42 11.35 13.22
C PHE A 469 13.46 10.51 14.06
N PHE A 470 13.59 9.19 13.97
CA PHE A 470 12.59 8.25 14.44
C PHE A 470 13.06 7.55 15.72
N PHE A 471 12.30 7.72 16.81
CA PHE A 471 12.60 7.16 18.14
C PHE A 471 11.49 6.22 18.62
N ASP A 472 11.22 6.14 19.93
CA ASP A 472 10.16 5.26 20.47
C ASP A 472 8.81 5.95 20.43
N GLU A 473 8.71 7.03 21.20
CA GLU A 473 7.47 7.76 21.45
C GLU A 473 7.24 8.87 20.40
N GLU A 474 8.31 9.31 19.73
CA GLU A 474 8.28 10.50 18.89
C GLU A 474 8.98 10.35 17.53
N VAL A 475 8.57 11.23 16.62
CA VAL A 475 9.29 11.56 15.40
C VAL A 475 9.61 13.05 15.40
N VAL A 476 10.91 13.39 15.34
CA VAL A 476 11.37 14.77 15.26
C VAL A 476 11.53 15.14 13.79
N CYS A 477 10.89 16.21 13.36
CA CYS A 477 10.86 16.67 11.97
C CYS A 477 11.56 18.02 11.88
N LEU A 478 12.68 18.05 11.14
CA LEU A 478 13.50 19.23 10.95
C LEU A 478 13.48 19.69 9.50
N GLY A 479 13.54 21.00 9.31
CA GLY A 479 13.72 21.66 8.02
C GLY A 479 14.72 22.79 8.15
N ALA A 480 15.62 22.90 7.18
CA ALA A 480 16.57 24.00 7.07
C ALA A 480 16.79 24.39 5.60
N GLY A 481 17.39 25.56 5.37
CA GLY A 481 17.67 26.05 4.02
C GLY A 481 16.40 26.22 3.19
N ILE A 482 15.26 26.53 3.81
CA ILE A 482 14.01 26.74 3.08
C ILE A 482 14.13 28.06 2.33
N HIS A 483 14.16 27.95 1.02
CA HIS A 483 14.25 29.08 0.11
C HIS A 483 13.16 28.97 -0.94
N SER A 484 12.54 30.09 -1.30
CA SER A 484 11.60 30.14 -2.42
C SER A 484 11.58 31.51 -3.08
N THR A 485 11.35 31.54 -4.38
CA THR A 485 11.06 32.78 -5.12
C THR A 485 9.57 32.94 -5.45
N SER A 486 8.74 31.98 -5.05
CA SER A 486 7.29 32.01 -5.27
C SER A 486 6.64 33.25 -4.63
N GLN A 487 5.69 33.86 -5.34
CA GLN A 487 4.90 34.99 -4.83
C GLN A 487 3.88 34.59 -3.74
N TYR A 488 3.63 33.29 -3.59
CA TYR A 488 2.72 32.72 -2.60
C TYR A 488 3.49 32.39 -1.31
N PRO A 489 2.83 32.43 -0.14
CA PRO A 489 3.48 32.01 1.10
C PRO A 489 3.86 30.53 1.04
N VAL A 490 4.98 30.16 1.65
CA VAL A 490 5.46 28.78 1.72
C VAL A 490 5.13 28.20 3.07
N TYR A 491 4.41 27.08 3.09
CA TYR A 491 4.05 26.38 4.32
C TYR A 491 4.78 25.04 4.41
N THR A 492 5.20 24.66 5.62
CA THR A 492 5.41 23.24 5.95
C THR A 492 4.16 22.73 6.64
N THR A 493 3.45 21.78 6.03
CA THR A 493 2.29 21.15 6.68
C THR A 493 2.74 20.10 7.67
N VAL A 494 2.33 20.26 8.92
CA VAL A 494 2.55 19.28 9.99
C VAL A 494 1.57 18.13 9.85
N ASN A 495 0.28 18.43 9.66
CA ASN A 495 -0.74 17.43 9.33
C ASN A 495 -1.97 18.07 8.64
N GLN A 496 -2.74 17.27 7.91
CA GLN A 496 -4.07 17.56 7.37
C GLN A 496 -4.87 16.24 7.37
N CYS A 497 -5.61 16.00 8.45
CA CYS A 497 -6.36 14.76 8.69
C CYS A 497 -7.84 15.05 8.96
N LEU A 498 -8.65 14.00 9.11
CA LEU A 498 -10.04 14.14 9.53
C LEU A 498 -10.10 14.73 10.94
N SER A 499 -11.01 15.70 11.15
CA SER A 499 -11.35 16.15 12.50
C SER A 499 -12.09 15.04 13.26
N THR A 500 -11.93 15.03 14.58
CA THR A 500 -12.65 14.13 15.48
C THR A 500 -13.75 14.83 16.27
N SER A 501 -14.63 14.05 16.89
CA SER A 501 -15.57 14.56 17.90
C SER A 501 -14.85 15.05 19.16
N GLU A 502 -13.68 14.49 19.48
CA GLU A 502 -12.79 15.01 20.51
C GLU A 502 -12.23 16.37 20.10
N LYS A 503 -12.28 17.32 21.02
CA LYS A 503 -11.85 18.69 20.76
C LYS A 503 -10.33 18.77 20.68
N ALA A 504 -9.82 19.41 19.64
CA ALA A 504 -8.42 19.79 19.57
C ALA A 504 -8.09 20.81 20.67
N ILE A 505 -6.98 20.62 21.37
CA ILE A 505 -6.51 21.49 22.45
C ILE A 505 -5.18 22.12 22.05
N ILE A 506 -5.00 23.39 22.35
CA ILE A 506 -3.74 24.12 22.15
C ILE A 506 -3.21 24.64 23.47
N ARG A 507 -1.89 24.61 23.64
CA ARG A 507 -1.18 25.38 24.65
C ARG A 507 -0.40 26.50 23.99
N HIS A 508 -0.77 27.73 24.30
CA HIS A 508 -0.16 28.93 23.74
C HIS A 508 -0.11 30.01 24.83
N LYS A 509 1.05 30.67 24.98
CA LYS A 509 1.32 31.65 26.04
C LYS A 509 0.99 31.11 27.44
N ASN A 510 1.43 29.88 27.75
CA ASN A 510 1.15 29.17 29.00
C ASN A 510 -0.33 28.90 29.32
N LYS A 511 -1.26 29.20 28.41
CA LYS A 511 -2.69 28.94 28.56
C LYS A 511 -3.09 27.75 27.70
N GLN A 512 -3.92 26.88 28.26
CA GLN A 512 -4.52 25.76 27.55
C GLN A 512 -5.94 26.15 27.14
N THR A 513 -6.26 26.09 25.85
CA THR A 513 -7.59 26.43 25.31
C THR A 513 -8.02 25.42 24.26
N GLU A 514 -9.31 25.30 24.03
CA GLU A 514 -9.86 24.51 22.92
C GLU A 514 -9.67 25.26 21.60
N ILE A 515 -9.34 24.55 20.52
CA ILE A 515 -9.37 25.07 19.17
C ILE A 515 -10.81 24.91 18.65
N VAL A 516 -11.53 26.03 18.60
CA VAL A 516 -12.89 26.09 18.08
C VAL A 516 -12.90 25.95 16.55
N ARG A 517 -14.09 25.77 15.96
CA ARG A 517 -14.25 25.67 14.51
C ARG A 517 -13.83 26.98 13.84
N GLY A 518 -13.00 26.89 12.79
CA GLY A 518 -12.47 28.04 12.06
C GLY A 518 -11.00 27.87 11.70
N SER A 519 -10.38 28.97 11.25
CA SER A 519 -8.96 29.06 10.91
C SER A 519 -8.28 30.16 11.74
N PHE A 520 -7.12 29.87 12.31
CA PHE A 520 -6.43 30.72 13.26
C PHE A 520 -4.91 30.69 13.03
N ASN A 521 -4.25 31.81 13.31
CA ASN A 521 -2.79 31.89 13.34
C ASN A 521 -2.31 32.08 14.78
N TYR A 522 -1.35 31.28 15.20
CA TYR A 522 -0.73 31.34 16.51
C TYR A 522 0.76 31.61 16.36
N THR A 523 1.28 32.59 17.11
CA THR A 523 2.72 32.84 17.17
C THR A 523 3.32 32.04 18.31
N SER A 524 4.19 31.09 17.98
CA SER A 524 4.93 30.23 18.90
C SER A 524 4.04 29.51 19.92
N PRO A 525 3.02 28.73 19.49
CA PRO A 525 2.35 27.81 20.40
C PRO A 525 3.34 26.76 20.92
N GLU A 526 3.15 26.27 22.15
CA GLU A 526 4.03 25.27 22.75
C GLU A 526 3.71 23.87 22.19
N TRP A 527 2.41 23.54 22.15
CA TRP A 527 1.92 22.30 21.56
C TRP A 527 0.44 22.36 21.22
N ILE A 528 0.04 21.42 20.35
CA ILE A 528 -1.35 21.11 20.01
C ILE A 528 -1.58 19.62 20.27
N LEU A 529 -2.77 19.26 20.76
CA LEU A 529 -3.23 17.88 20.93
C LEU A 529 -4.51 17.68 20.11
N HIS A 530 -4.50 16.75 19.17
CA HIS A 530 -5.67 16.38 18.38
C HIS A 530 -5.61 14.90 18.00
N ASN A 531 -6.74 14.20 18.12
CA ASN A 531 -6.90 12.79 17.75
C ASN A 531 -5.74 11.92 18.27
N LYS A 532 -5.50 11.99 19.58
CA LYS A 532 -4.45 11.25 20.28
C LYS A 532 -3.01 11.52 19.82
N ILE A 533 -2.76 12.63 19.11
CA ILE A 533 -1.43 13.00 18.61
C ILE A 533 -1.04 14.37 19.19
N GLY A 534 0.09 14.39 19.90
CA GLY A 534 0.75 15.62 20.33
C GLY A 534 1.65 16.19 19.24
N TYR A 535 1.47 17.47 18.93
CA TYR A 535 2.28 18.24 17.98
C TYR A 535 3.01 19.33 18.77
N LEU A 536 4.32 19.21 18.96
CA LEU A 536 5.12 20.14 19.77
C LEU A 536 5.99 21.02 18.87
N PHE A 537 6.16 22.28 19.26
CA PHE A 537 6.92 23.28 18.50
C PHE A 537 8.09 23.82 19.34
N PRO A 538 9.21 23.09 19.45
CA PRO A 538 10.33 23.46 20.33
C PRO A 538 10.95 24.82 20.01
N ASN A 539 10.93 25.25 18.74
CA ASN A 539 11.43 26.55 18.31
C ASN A 539 10.32 27.60 18.14
N GLY A 540 9.07 27.29 18.50
CA GLY A 540 7.91 28.14 18.21
C GLY A 540 7.67 28.31 16.70
N GLY A 541 7.45 29.54 16.27
CA GLY A 541 7.19 29.91 14.86
C GLY A 541 5.73 30.25 14.60
N ASN A 542 5.41 30.68 13.37
CA ASN A 542 4.04 31.01 13.00
C ASN A 542 3.29 29.74 12.61
N VAL A 543 2.27 29.38 13.39
CA VAL A 543 1.48 28.17 13.19
C VAL A 543 0.06 28.53 12.75
N PHE A 544 -0.27 28.17 11.51
CA PHE A 544 -1.64 28.16 11.00
C PHE A 544 -2.35 26.89 11.45
N VAL A 545 -3.55 27.02 12.03
CA VAL A 545 -4.40 25.90 12.43
C VAL A 545 -5.79 26.11 11.86
N ALA A 546 -6.34 25.09 11.21
CA ALA A 546 -7.74 25.07 10.79
C ALA A 546 -8.44 23.81 11.31
N ASN A 547 -9.63 23.99 11.88
CA ASN A 547 -10.56 22.92 12.22
C ASN A 547 -11.91 23.30 11.62
N GLN A 548 -12.19 22.83 10.40
CA GLN A 548 -13.35 23.29 9.64
C GLN A 548 -13.82 22.27 8.62
N GLN A 549 -15.09 22.42 8.22
CA GLN A 549 -15.63 21.66 7.11
C GLN A 549 -14.99 22.12 5.80
N GLN A 550 -14.44 21.18 5.06
CA GLN A 550 -13.92 21.36 3.71
C GLN A 550 -14.87 20.68 2.71
N THR A 551 -14.95 21.22 1.51
CA THR A 551 -15.84 20.77 0.44
C THR A 551 -15.04 20.55 -0.84
N GLY A 552 -15.40 19.54 -1.61
CA GLY A 552 -14.85 19.24 -2.92
C GLY A 552 -15.57 18.04 -3.54
N SER A 553 -15.12 17.57 -4.70
CA SER A 553 -15.68 16.36 -5.32
C SER A 553 -14.59 15.33 -5.62
N TRP A 554 -14.97 14.05 -5.72
CA TRP A 554 -14.04 13.04 -6.22
C TRP A 554 -13.66 13.30 -7.67
N TYR A 555 -14.59 13.86 -8.47
CA TYR A 555 -14.33 14.26 -9.84
C TYR A 555 -13.17 15.25 -9.99
N ASP A 556 -13.00 16.18 -9.03
CA ASP A 556 -11.94 17.20 -9.05
C ASP A 556 -10.52 16.60 -9.00
N ILE A 557 -10.40 15.35 -8.56
CA ILE A 557 -9.14 14.62 -8.46
C ILE A 557 -9.13 13.35 -9.32
N ASN A 558 -10.29 12.92 -9.81
CA ASN A 558 -10.46 11.71 -10.61
C ASN A 558 -11.69 11.81 -11.53
N HIS A 559 -11.48 12.01 -12.83
CA HIS A 559 -12.55 12.17 -13.80
C HIS A 559 -13.45 10.92 -14.00
N THR A 560 -13.07 9.75 -13.46
CA THR A 560 -13.92 8.55 -13.49
C THR A 560 -14.83 8.41 -12.28
N ALA A 561 -14.78 9.35 -11.32
CA ALA A 561 -15.51 9.30 -10.07
C ALA A 561 -16.75 10.24 -10.06
N PRO A 562 -17.68 10.09 -9.09
CA PRO A 562 -18.85 10.94 -8.99
C PRO A 562 -18.52 12.43 -8.87
N LYS A 563 -19.38 13.27 -9.48
CA LYS A 563 -19.29 14.73 -9.46
C LYS A 563 -19.92 15.36 -8.22
N ASP A 564 -20.64 14.57 -7.42
CA ASP A 564 -21.34 15.06 -6.25
C ASP A 564 -20.39 15.71 -5.26
N SER A 565 -20.86 16.80 -4.66
CA SER A 565 -20.14 17.51 -3.62
C SER A 565 -20.05 16.66 -2.35
N VAL A 566 -18.85 16.53 -1.82
CA VAL A 566 -18.52 15.84 -0.57
C VAL A 566 -18.04 16.87 0.44
N GLN A 567 -18.48 16.72 1.68
CA GLN A 567 -18.06 17.54 2.80
C GLN A 567 -17.44 16.67 3.89
N LYS A 568 -16.30 17.10 4.44
CA LYS A 568 -15.67 16.47 5.62
C LYS A 568 -15.12 17.56 6.53
N ASP A 569 -15.21 17.34 7.84
CA ASP A 569 -14.47 18.16 8.80
C ASP A 569 -13.00 17.74 8.79
N ALA A 570 -12.12 18.71 8.54
CA ALA A 570 -10.69 18.50 8.44
C ALA A 570 -9.93 19.37 9.45
N PHE A 571 -8.88 18.77 10.00
CA PHE A 571 -7.96 19.39 10.93
C PHE A 571 -6.59 19.56 10.27
N THR A 572 -6.15 20.81 10.14
CA THR A 572 -4.90 21.18 9.46
C THR A 572 -3.98 21.97 10.39
N ILE A 573 -2.70 21.62 10.41
CA ILE A 573 -1.64 22.39 11.08
C ILE A 573 -0.54 22.68 10.06
N CYS A 574 -0.14 23.93 9.92
CA CYS A 574 0.97 24.35 9.05
C CYS A 574 1.91 25.32 9.80
N LEU A 575 3.20 25.23 9.51
CA LEU A 575 4.18 26.26 9.84
C LEU A 575 4.30 27.21 8.64
N ASP A 576 4.06 28.51 8.89
CA ASP A 576 4.08 29.57 7.89
C ASP A 576 5.46 30.23 7.83
N HIS A 577 6.16 30.06 6.70
CA HIS A 577 7.49 30.65 6.44
C HIS A 577 7.41 32.02 5.76
N GLY A 578 6.20 32.54 5.51
CA GLY A 578 5.97 33.77 4.78
C GLY A 578 6.18 33.62 3.28
N LYS A 579 6.17 34.76 2.58
CA LYS A 579 6.48 34.85 1.15
C LYS A 579 7.98 34.93 0.94
N GLN A 580 8.46 34.27 -0.09
CA GLN A 580 9.87 34.27 -0.51
C GLN A 580 10.85 34.10 0.67
N PRO A 581 10.70 33.05 1.51
CA PRO A 581 11.65 32.79 2.58
C PRO A 581 13.07 32.65 2.03
N SER A 582 14.05 33.10 2.82
CA SER A 582 15.47 32.92 2.56
C SER A 582 16.11 32.31 3.79
N ASP A 583 16.54 31.05 3.66
CA ASP A 583 17.12 30.24 4.74
C ASP A 583 16.20 30.08 5.97
N ALA A 584 14.89 29.90 5.71
CA ALA A 584 13.94 29.60 6.77
C ALA A 584 14.16 28.17 7.30
N ILE A 585 13.77 27.96 8.56
CA ILE A 585 13.89 26.68 9.26
C ILE A 585 12.56 26.28 9.91
N TYR A 586 12.36 24.98 10.13
CA TYR A 586 11.35 24.50 11.07
C TYR A 586 11.89 23.40 11.98
N ALA A 587 11.24 23.28 13.14
CA ALA A 587 11.35 22.11 14.01
C ALA A 587 9.99 21.82 14.64
N TYR A 588 9.48 20.59 14.47
CA TYR A 588 8.32 20.11 15.20
C TYR A 588 8.53 18.64 15.62
N ILE A 589 7.89 18.25 16.72
CA ILE A 589 7.95 16.88 17.24
C ILE A 589 6.53 16.31 17.25
N ILE A 590 6.37 15.16 16.62
CA ILE A 590 5.11 14.40 16.62
C ILE A 590 5.22 13.34 17.70
N VAL A 591 4.24 13.28 18.59
CA VAL A 591 4.17 12.32 19.69
C VAL A 591 2.79 11.64 19.69
N PRO A 592 2.62 10.54 18.95
CA PRO A 592 1.35 9.81 18.88
C PRO A 592 1.03 9.04 20.17
N GLY A 593 -0.24 8.66 20.33
CA GLY A 593 -0.72 7.88 21.48
C GLY A 593 -1.00 8.69 22.75
N MET A 594 -1.04 10.01 22.66
CA MET A 594 -1.31 10.93 23.77
C MET A 594 -2.81 11.15 23.95
N GLN A 595 -3.44 10.54 24.96
CA GLN A 595 -4.88 10.67 25.21
C GLN A 595 -5.25 11.99 25.89
N THR A 596 -4.35 12.54 26.71
CA THR A 596 -4.66 13.70 27.57
C THR A 596 -3.58 14.77 27.53
N THR A 597 -3.94 16.00 27.88
CA THR A 597 -2.95 17.09 27.97
C THR A 597 -1.95 16.91 29.10
N ASP A 598 -2.31 16.12 30.13
CA ASP A 598 -1.38 15.78 31.21
C ASP A 598 -0.30 14.78 30.76
N GLU A 599 -0.62 13.90 29.81
CA GLU A 599 0.39 13.05 29.17
C GLU A 599 1.38 13.87 28.34
N VAL A 600 0.89 14.87 27.59
CA VAL A 600 1.77 15.82 26.86
C VAL A 600 2.68 16.58 27.84
N LYS A 601 2.14 17.08 28.97
CA LYS A 601 2.96 17.74 30.00
C LYS A 601 3.99 16.78 30.61
N LYS A 602 3.61 15.53 30.89
CA LYS A 602 4.53 14.51 31.42
C LYS A 602 5.65 14.24 30.41
N TYR A 603 5.32 14.11 29.12
CA TYR A 603 6.29 13.97 28.05
C TYR A 603 7.30 15.12 28.02
N GLN A 604 6.82 16.37 27.98
CA GLN A 604 7.70 17.54 27.95
C GLN A 604 8.65 17.61 29.16
N LYS A 605 8.19 17.20 30.35
CA LYS A 605 9.03 17.17 31.56
C LYS A 605 10.18 16.17 31.49
N LYS A 606 10.06 15.09 30.70
CA LYS A 606 11.13 14.09 30.54
C LYS A 606 12.38 14.68 29.86
N LYS A 607 12.20 15.69 28.98
CA LYS A 607 13.28 16.29 28.17
C LYS A 607 14.14 15.23 27.45
N ASN A 608 13.46 14.21 26.91
CA ASN A 608 14.12 13.08 26.27
C ASN A 608 14.79 13.45 24.95
N ILE A 609 14.33 14.49 24.26
CA ILE A 609 14.85 14.90 22.95
C ILE A 609 15.66 16.18 23.07
N GLU A 610 16.84 16.17 22.47
CA GLU A 610 17.67 17.35 22.24
C GLU A 610 17.86 17.54 20.72
N ILE A 611 17.41 18.68 20.18
CA ILE A 611 17.75 19.12 18.83
C ILE A 611 19.09 19.83 18.92
N LEU A 612 20.15 19.22 18.40
CA LEU A 612 21.52 19.69 18.56
C LEU A 612 22.00 20.55 17.39
N SER A 613 21.46 20.34 16.20
CA SER A 613 21.72 21.17 15.03
C SER A 613 20.54 21.13 14.06
N ASN A 614 20.23 22.26 13.43
CA ASN A 614 19.27 22.35 12.34
C ASN A 614 19.71 23.44 11.35
N THR A 615 20.67 23.09 10.49
CA THR A 615 21.30 23.98 9.52
C THR A 615 21.29 23.35 8.13
N GLU A 616 21.68 24.11 7.11
CA GLU A 616 21.81 23.57 5.76
C GLU A 616 22.91 22.52 5.59
N ASN A 617 23.90 22.49 6.49
CA ASN A 617 25.05 21.57 6.42
C ASN A 617 24.88 20.34 7.31
N LEU A 618 24.15 20.48 8.42
CA LEU A 618 23.95 19.43 9.42
C LEU A 618 22.60 19.56 10.13
N GLN A 619 21.91 18.44 10.25
CA GLN A 619 20.76 18.26 11.16
C GLN A 619 21.06 17.12 12.13
N ALA A 620 20.91 17.35 13.43
CA ALA A 620 21.30 16.38 14.46
C ALA A 620 20.32 16.37 15.64
N VAL A 621 19.90 15.18 16.06
CA VAL A 621 18.96 14.96 17.16
C VAL A 621 19.45 13.83 18.05
N ARG A 622 19.41 14.04 19.37
CA ARG A 622 19.74 13.03 20.37
C ARG A 622 18.52 12.67 21.20
N SER A 623 18.33 11.37 21.44
CA SER A 623 17.44 10.86 22.48
C SER A 623 18.23 10.49 23.73
N ASN A 624 17.93 11.14 24.85
CA ASN A 624 18.46 10.87 26.18
C ASN A 624 17.91 9.56 26.77
N LYS A 625 16.75 9.08 26.29
CA LYS A 625 16.13 7.85 26.79
C LYS A 625 16.83 6.61 26.23
N SER A 626 17.16 6.64 24.94
CA SER A 626 17.77 5.50 24.24
C SER A 626 19.27 5.64 24.02
N ASP A 627 19.85 6.78 24.40
CA ASP A 627 21.26 7.15 24.13
C ASP A 627 21.65 6.99 22.65
N ILE A 628 20.74 7.43 21.78
CA ILE A 628 20.91 7.43 20.33
C ILE A 628 21.09 8.87 19.84
N LEU A 629 22.18 9.11 19.11
CA LEU A 629 22.42 10.33 18.35
C LEU A 629 22.25 10.01 16.86
N GLN A 630 21.33 10.72 16.20
CA GLN A 630 21.10 10.62 14.76
C GLN A 630 21.51 11.94 14.10
N MET A 631 22.21 11.85 12.97
CA MET A 631 22.79 12.99 12.25
C MET A 631 22.65 12.83 10.75
N ILE A 632 22.35 13.93 10.07
CA ILE A 632 22.34 14.05 8.61
C ILE A 632 23.38 15.10 8.24
N PHE A 633 24.49 14.64 7.67
CA PHE A 633 25.51 15.49 7.06
C PHE A 633 25.15 15.71 5.60
N TYR A 634 24.93 16.97 5.19
CA TYR A 634 24.64 17.32 3.80
C TYR A 634 25.90 17.55 2.97
N CYS A 635 27.04 17.65 3.64
CA CYS A 635 28.38 17.82 3.09
C CYS A 635 29.41 17.26 4.08
N ALA A 636 30.70 17.28 3.72
CA ALA A 636 31.76 16.97 4.67
C ALA A 636 31.70 17.92 5.88
N GLY A 637 31.85 17.41 7.09
CA GLY A 637 31.70 18.23 8.29
C GLY A 637 32.14 17.53 9.57
N GLU A 638 32.24 18.33 10.63
CA GLU A 638 32.53 17.87 11.98
C GLU A 638 31.42 18.34 12.93
N PHE A 639 30.99 17.45 13.81
CA PHE A 639 30.02 17.74 14.85
C PHE A 639 30.58 17.29 16.20
N THR A 640 30.50 18.17 17.20
CA THR A 640 30.91 17.85 18.58
C THR A 640 29.76 18.08 19.53
N TYR A 641 29.46 17.06 20.34
CA TYR A 641 28.52 17.14 21.46
C TYR A 641 29.20 16.60 22.72
N LYS A 642 29.42 17.47 23.70
CA LYS A 642 30.19 17.16 24.92
C LYS A 642 31.57 16.61 24.55
N ASP A 643 31.90 15.40 25.00
CA ASP A 643 33.16 14.72 24.75
C ASP A 643 33.17 13.86 23.47
N LEU A 644 32.05 13.76 22.76
CA LEU A 644 31.92 13.02 21.49
C LEU A 644 32.07 13.96 20.28
N THR A 645 33.07 13.71 19.46
CA THR A 645 33.26 14.35 18.16
C THR A 645 33.08 13.33 17.05
N VAL A 646 32.32 13.68 16.03
CA VAL A 646 32.09 12.89 14.83
C VAL A 646 32.41 13.75 13.62
N LYS A 647 33.34 13.32 12.80
CA LYS A 647 33.69 13.95 11.53
C LYS A 647 33.38 13.01 10.38
N ALA A 648 32.65 13.50 9.39
CA ALA A 648 32.37 12.81 8.14
C ALA A 648 33.10 13.54 7.00
N ASP A 649 33.80 12.79 6.16
CA ASP A 649 34.48 13.35 4.98
C ASP A 649 33.53 13.67 3.82
N LYS A 650 32.28 13.22 3.90
CA LYS A 650 31.24 13.33 2.87
C LYS A 650 29.84 13.46 3.49
N ALA A 651 28.88 13.80 2.64
CA ALA A 651 27.46 13.75 3.00
C ALA A 651 27.02 12.31 3.33
N CYS A 652 26.30 12.13 4.43
CA CYS A 652 25.84 10.81 4.89
C CYS A 652 24.68 10.92 5.89
N ALA A 653 23.92 9.84 6.05
CA ALA A 653 23.06 9.66 7.20
C ALA A 653 23.76 8.74 8.22
N LEU A 654 23.81 9.16 9.47
CA LEU A 654 24.60 8.51 10.52
C LEU A 654 23.76 8.36 11.80
N MET A 655 23.84 7.19 12.43
CA MET A 655 23.27 6.95 13.74
C MET A 655 24.30 6.29 14.66
N VAL A 656 24.52 6.91 15.83
CA VAL A 656 25.42 6.47 16.88
C VAL A 656 24.58 6.01 18.06
N LYS A 657 24.68 4.73 18.43
CA LYS A 657 24.06 4.18 19.65
C LYS A 657 25.15 3.99 20.69
N ILE A 658 25.06 4.68 21.83
CA ILE A 658 26.01 4.55 22.92
C ILE A 658 25.58 3.37 23.79
N LYS A 659 26.44 2.36 23.95
CA LYS A 659 26.15 1.11 24.68
C LYS A 659 26.81 1.06 26.06
N GLY A 660 27.84 1.87 26.29
CA GLY A 660 28.61 1.92 27.52
C GLY A 660 29.55 3.12 27.54
N GLN A 661 30.53 3.15 28.45
CA GLN A 661 31.42 4.30 28.58
C GLN A 661 32.27 4.57 27.34
N ASN A 662 32.70 3.51 26.64
CA ASN A 662 33.54 3.59 25.43
C ASN A 662 33.00 2.71 24.28
N GLU A 663 31.83 2.11 24.44
CA GLU A 663 31.25 1.20 23.46
C GLU A 663 30.13 1.90 22.69
N MET A 664 30.21 1.84 21.36
CA MET A 664 29.24 2.45 20.47
C MET A 664 28.94 1.52 19.30
N LYS A 665 27.72 1.63 18.76
CA LYS A 665 27.37 1.03 17.46
C LYS A 665 26.99 2.11 16.48
N LEU A 666 27.74 2.19 15.38
CA LEU A 666 27.51 3.14 14.30
C LEU A 666 26.73 2.47 13.18
N HIS A 667 25.79 3.21 12.63
CA HIS A 667 25.06 2.86 11.42
C HIS A 667 25.25 4.00 10.44
N ILE A 668 25.71 3.70 9.23
CA ILE A 668 26.07 4.68 8.22
C ILE A 668 25.30 4.31 6.95
N ALA A 669 24.68 5.29 6.30
CA ALA A 669 24.06 5.15 4.98
C ALA A 669 24.53 6.29 4.06
N ASP A 670 24.51 6.04 2.74
CA ASP A 670 24.76 7.04 1.69
C ASP A 670 23.43 7.37 0.97
N PRO A 671 22.67 8.40 1.42
CA PRO A 671 21.45 8.84 0.75
C PRO A 671 21.66 9.29 -0.71
N GLY A 672 22.88 9.69 -1.07
CA GLY A 672 23.21 10.06 -2.44
C GLY A 672 23.37 8.87 -3.37
N GLN A 673 23.59 7.67 -2.82
CA GLN A 673 23.99 6.47 -3.57
C GLN A 673 25.20 6.77 -4.49
N THR A 674 26.15 7.55 -3.98
CA THR A 674 27.33 8.04 -4.71
C THR A 674 28.30 6.92 -5.09
N GLN A 675 28.11 5.72 -4.54
CA GLN A 675 29.01 4.57 -4.68
C GLN A 675 30.46 4.94 -4.35
N SER A 676 30.64 5.72 -3.27
CA SER A 676 31.95 6.17 -2.85
C SER A 676 32.21 5.82 -1.38
N ASN A 677 33.47 5.61 -1.02
CA ASN A 677 33.82 5.35 0.39
C ASN A 677 33.49 6.59 1.24
N ILE A 678 32.88 6.39 2.39
CA ILE A 678 32.63 7.43 3.40
C ILE A 678 33.51 7.14 4.61
N THR A 679 34.34 8.09 5.00
CA THR A 679 35.21 7.98 6.17
C THR A 679 34.62 8.77 7.33
N ILE A 680 34.42 8.07 8.45
CA ILE A 680 33.95 8.65 9.71
C ILE A 680 35.09 8.60 10.73
N ASP A 681 35.53 9.75 11.23
CA ASP A 681 36.40 9.83 12.40
C ASP A 681 35.53 10.09 13.64
N ILE A 682 35.51 9.15 14.57
CA ILE A 682 34.84 9.30 15.85
C ILE A 682 35.89 9.46 16.96
N ARG A 683 35.72 10.48 17.80
CA ARG A 683 36.61 10.73 18.95
C ARG A 683 35.79 10.88 20.21
N MET A 684 36.24 10.24 21.29
CA MET A 684 35.65 10.36 22.62
C MET A 684 36.76 10.30 23.66
N ARG A 685 36.80 11.25 24.60
CA ARG A 685 37.73 11.26 25.76
C ARG A 685 39.21 11.01 25.38
N LYS A 686 39.70 11.68 24.34
CA LYS A 686 41.08 11.57 23.78
C LYS A 686 41.39 10.26 23.04
N GLN A 687 40.43 9.35 22.90
CA GLN A 687 40.55 8.18 22.05
C GLN A 687 39.83 8.45 20.73
N SER A 688 40.31 7.86 19.64
CA SER A 688 39.73 8.06 18.31
C SER A 688 39.77 6.78 17.48
N LYS A 689 38.75 6.60 16.65
CA LYS A 689 38.70 5.52 15.66
C LYS A 689 38.23 6.08 14.33
N THR A 690 38.88 5.66 13.26
CA THR A 690 38.47 5.94 11.89
C THR A 690 37.74 4.73 11.33
N ILE A 691 36.57 4.94 10.74
CA ILE A 691 35.75 3.91 10.09
C ILE A 691 35.70 4.24 8.60
N ASN A 692 36.06 3.27 7.77
CA ASN A 692 35.89 3.36 6.33
C ASN A 692 34.66 2.56 5.92
N CYS A 693 33.62 3.26 5.49
CA CYS A 693 32.37 2.71 5.03
C CYS A 693 32.36 2.65 3.50
N ASP A 694 32.75 1.50 2.94
CA ASP A 694 32.99 1.37 1.49
C ASP A 694 31.70 1.09 0.70
N TYR A 695 31.18 2.07 -0.07
CA TYR A 695 30.04 1.88 -0.97
C TYR A 695 30.40 1.58 -2.44
N ARG A 696 31.70 1.51 -2.82
CA ARG A 696 32.13 1.45 -4.23
C ARG A 696 31.59 0.26 -5.01
N ASN A 697 31.33 -0.86 -4.34
CA ASN A 697 30.79 -2.08 -4.94
C ASN A 697 29.43 -2.48 -4.33
N SER A 698 28.65 -1.50 -3.88
CA SER A 698 27.34 -1.76 -3.27
C SER A 698 26.26 -2.15 -4.29
N GLY A 699 26.43 -1.76 -5.56
CA GLY A 699 25.56 -2.15 -6.67
C GLY A 699 24.07 -1.91 -6.36
N ILE A 700 23.27 -2.98 -6.44
CA ILE A 700 21.84 -2.94 -6.14
C ILE A 700 21.48 -2.56 -4.69
N TYR A 701 22.46 -2.60 -3.78
CA TYR A 701 22.36 -2.24 -2.36
C TYR A 701 22.94 -0.85 -2.05
N ALA A 702 23.21 -0.02 -3.07
CA ALA A 702 23.60 1.37 -2.84
C ALA A 702 22.52 2.10 -2.01
N GLY A 703 22.95 2.82 -0.97
CA GLY A 703 22.05 3.49 -0.01
C GLY A 703 21.58 2.62 1.16
N SER A 704 21.85 1.30 1.15
CA SER A 704 21.61 0.44 2.31
C SER A 704 22.50 0.84 3.50
N THR A 705 22.06 0.53 4.72
CA THR A 705 22.82 0.85 5.94
C THR A 705 23.92 -0.17 6.21
N LYS A 706 25.11 0.30 6.59
CA LYS A 706 26.21 -0.52 7.13
C LYS A 706 26.41 -0.25 8.61
N ALA A 707 26.64 -1.29 9.40
CA ALA A 707 26.79 -1.22 10.84
C ALA A 707 28.22 -1.56 11.29
N PHE A 708 28.70 -0.88 12.33
CA PHE A 708 30.05 -1.02 12.88
C PHE A 708 30.01 -0.97 14.40
N ASP A 709 30.56 -1.98 15.08
CA ASP A 709 30.78 -1.93 16.52
C ASP A 709 32.14 -1.26 16.81
N ILE A 710 32.12 -0.36 17.79
CA ILE A 710 33.23 0.52 18.14
C ILE A 710 33.49 0.40 19.63
N VAL A 711 34.75 0.16 19.95
CA VAL A 711 35.30 0.30 21.29
C VAL A 711 36.40 1.34 21.17
N LEU A 712 36.29 2.41 21.95
CA LEU A 712 37.25 3.51 21.98
C LEU A 712 38.26 3.39 23.10
#